data_AF-A0A0S7WZC6-F1
#
_entry.id   AF-A0A0S7WZC6-F1
#
_cell.length_a   1.000
_cell.length_b   1.000
_cell.length_c   1.000
_cell.angle_alpha   90.00
_cell.angle_beta   90.00
_cell.angle_gamma   90.00
#
_symmetry.space_group_name_H-M   'P 1'
#
loop_
_entity.id
_entity.type
_entity.pdbx_description
1 polymer ?
#
loop_
_entity_poly.entity_id
_entity_poly.type
_entity_poly.pdbx_seq_one_letter_code
_entity_poly.pdbx_strand_id
1 'polypeptide(L)'
;MKRMRCASVAVSFFTFMATLGVGVALGVEDGARPAVPEATAEQLAAEMRLKACTVKTPHQEVYDAFNAFCAAHFGAEKEPMVYKIFGTELKFVEGGLWVHASETSAVIGFETCLPAKSHVEYGPTAAYGKKTAEPERFFYLHQHYLAGLTTGRDVHYRIVAVDERGNRLVGKDRTLTPRTIAGAVHLPGGVEETPYVLDKANTSYVLSDDLTTPGTAFEVKADGITLDLDGHTARYCGRGVTASRQKGLTLLNGRIIQGTYKEATAGGGKDLRGPNVLLERCGDVTLAGMVFEHDAPQESCVLFNFANGNCEVHHNVFVDKGTRITNRHGAGLTECKCGWDRGNPADFKVHHNLVKRARQNGLRFARQIYHNEIYIDSWSTNSFATGSYRDKDDHHHNRVFATGYNAYAFPWSKTNLNVHHNFVHMQAIDLSHRWGETWGDINMLAGLRLTNYGKGGQERDKLRYGDNVVIIRGRGKVEIRGTEFYSDATIRGLVCEDTTVVAEAQDETAKQIACVVCQGHYNKPDSLPVVYRNCRLISNICNVRFGDSYGKGNNHHIVNCTFTRSGSRDDYHTFVFGGQYWNFGHVIRDCVFGPGTAYNDVWWKETGRRSWYKVQWTLTLKAPPGAKVTIRQAQALEAKTPEEPNEPETAFDGTLGPNGEVEVPLTQCVIRPPVKYNWKAGTVDRREIALTPHTVTVTAGGKEATATVEMTRKRFLRLTDGVLTEYAPR
;
A
#
# COMPACT_ATOMS: atom_id res chain seq x y z
N MET A 1 -39.82 -9.00 55.47
CA MET A 1 -39.66 -10.45 55.69
C MET A 1 -40.30 -11.21 54.55
N LYS A 2 -39.51 -12.12 53.93
CA LYS A 2 -39.86 -13.40 53.28
C LYS A 2 -40.72 -13.37 51.99
N ARG A 3 -40.12 -13.65 50.81
CA ARG A 3 -39.76 -14.98 50.17
C ARG A 3 -40.91 -15.39 49.21
N MET A 4 -40.74 -15.96 48.01
CA MET A 4 -39.62 -16.54 47.22
C MET A 4 -40.14 -16.67 45.76
N ARG A 5 -39.40 -16.22 44.73
CA ARG A 5 -38.53 -16.97 43.77
C ARG A 5 -39.22 -17.98 42.84
N CYS A 6 -39.12 -17.73 41.53
CA CYS A 6 -38.34 -18.57 40.62
C CYS A 6 -37.79 -17.73 39.45
N ALA A 7 -36.53 -17.95 39.09
CA ALA A 7 -35.74 -17.13 38.19
C ALA A 7 -35.69 -17.74 36.78
N SER A 8 -35.91 -16.93 35.75
CA SER A 8 -35.61 -17.28 34.36
C SER A 8 -34.17 -16.86 34.02
N VAL A 9 -33.31 -17.85 33.79
CA VAL A 9 -31.98 -17.68 33.24
C VAL A 9 -32.11 -17.48 31.72
N ALA A 10 -31.90 -16.27 31.24
CA ALA A 10 -31.71 -15.98 29.81
C ALA A 10 -30.22 -15.72 29.57
N VAL A 11 -29.47 -16.78 29.24
CA VAL A 11 -28.13 -16.67 28.68
C VAL A 11 -28.29 -16.18 27.24
N SER A 12 -28.06 -14.89 27.00
CA SER A 12 -27.90 -14.37 25.64
C SER A 12 -26.46 -14.63 25.20
N PHE A 13 -26.27 -15.72 24.46
CA PHE A 13 -25.08 -15.94 23.64
C PHE A 13 -25.02 -14.85 22.56
N PHE A 14 -24.09 -13.91 22.69
CA PHE A 14 -23.67 -13.06 21.57
C PHE A 14 -22.83 -13.92 20.62
N THR A 15 -23.48 -14.53 19.63
CA THR A 15 -22.80 -15.13 18.50
C THR A 15 -22.44 -14.03 17.50
N PHE A 16 -21.16 -13.71 17.45
CA PHE A 16 -20.50 -12.94 16.40
C PHE A 16 -20.73 -13.68 15.07
N MET A 17 -21.66 -13.23 14.22
CA MET A 17 -21.81 -13.73 12.85
C MET A 17 -21.05 -12.82 11.88
N ALA A 18 -20.02 -13.44 11.32
CA ALA A 18 -19.31 -13.16 10.07
C ALA A 18 -19.90 -12.08 9.14
N THR A 19 -19.06 -11.07 8.88
CA THR A 19 -18.69 -10.57 7.55
C THR A 19 -19.51 -11.12 6.37
N LEU A 20 -20.64 -10.47 6.09
CA LEU A 20 -21.16 -10.41 4.73
C LEU A 20 -20.42 -9.28 4.02
N GLY A 21 -19.57 -9.67 3.07
CA GLY A 21 -18.90 -8.77 2.15
C GLY A 21 -19.94 -7.96 1.37
N VAL A 22 -20.15 -6.72 1.80
CA VAL A 22 -20.80 -5.72 0.96
C VAL A 22 -19.75 -5.31 -0.07
N GLY A 23 -19.69 -6.09 -1.15
CA GLY A 23 -19.08 -5.62 -2.38
C GLY A 23 -19.75 -4.31 -2.74
N VAL A 24 -19.00 -3.21 -2.65
CA VAL A 24 -19.42 -1.92 -3.18
C VAL A 24 -19.60 -2.14 -4.67
N ALA A 25 -20.84 -2.37 -5.07
CA ALA A 25 -21.27 -2.22 -6.44
C ALA A 25 -21.00 -0.75 -6.80
N LEU A 26 -19.85 -0.44 -7.41
CA LEU A 26 -19.85 0.66 -8.36
C LEU A 26 -20.87 0.23 -9.41
N GLY A 27 -22.06 0.82 -9.31
CA GLY A 27 -23.12 0.64 -10.28
C GLY A 27 -22.51 0.77 -11.67
N VAL A 28 -22.72 -0.27 -12.47
CA VAL A 28 -22.74 -0.11 -13.91
C VAL A 28 -24.08 0.56 -14.20
N GLU A 29 -24.20 1.84 -13.85
CA GLU A 29 -25.27 2.67 -14.40
C GLU A 29 -24.88 3.01 -15.84
N ASP A 30 -25.74 2.60 -16.76
CA ASP A 30 -25.84 3.02 -18.16
C ASP A 30 -24.62 2.88 -19.07
N GLY A 31 -24.15 1.67 -19.38
CA GLY A 31 -23.43 1.35 -20.64
C GLY A 31 -22.21 2.21 -21.03
N ALA A 32 -21.81 3.15 -20.18
CA ALA A 32 -20.95 4.29 -20.48
C ALA A 32 -19.65 4.10 -19.71
N ARG A 33 -18.57 4.49 -20.36
CA ARG A 33 -17.23 4.34 -19.80
C ARG A 33 -17.01 5.44 -18.76
N PRO A 34 -16.40 5.14 -17.60
CA PRO A 34 -15.99 6.18 -16.66
C PRO A 34 -15.11 7.22 -17.35
N ALA A 35 -15.39 8.50 -17.12
CA ALA A 35 -14.53 9.58 -17.62
C ALA A 35 -13.18 9.56 -16.91
N VAL A 36 -12.13 9.90 -17.64
CA VAL A 36 -10.80 10.11 -17.06
C VAL A 36 -10.67 11.59 -16.70
N PRO A 37 -10.37 11.96 -15.44
CA PRO A 37 -10.27 13.36 -15.04
C PRO A 37 -9.15 14.09 -15.79
N GLU A 38 -9.49 15.20 -16.43
CA GLU A 38 -8.50 16.13 -16.99
C GLU A 38 -7.81 16.92 -15.89
N ALA A 39 -6.54 17.29 -16.12
CA ALA A 39 -5.79 18.10 -15.18
C ALA A 39 -6.27 19.55 -15.21
N THR A 40 -6.55 20.11 -14.04
CA THR A 40 -6.88 21.54 -13.88
C THR A 40 -5.66 22.43 -14.07
N ALA A 41 -5.86 23.72 -14.34
CA ALA A 41 -4.76 24.69 -14.43
C ALA A 41 -3.93 24.77 -13.13
N GLU A 42 -4.58 24.63 -11.97
CA GLU A 42 -3.92 24.58 -10.66
C GLU A 42 -2.98 23.38 -10.54
N GLN A 43 -3.46 22.18 -10.92
CA GLN A 43 -2.65 20.96 -10.95
C GLN A 43 -1.45 21.12 -11.88
N LEU A 44 -1.65 21.60 -13.10
CA LEU A 44 -0.56 21.83 -14.05
C LEU A 44 0.48 22.82 -13.51
N ALA A 45 0.05 23.90 -12.84
CA ALA A 45 0.95 24.87 -12.23
C ALA A 45 1.76 24.26 -11.07
N ALA A 46 1.12 23.45 -10.22
CA ALA A 46 1.79 22.75 -9.13
C ALA A 46 2.80 21.71 -9.64
N GLU A 47 2.46 20.96 -10.70
CA GLU A 47 3.38 20.05 -11.38
C GLU A 47 4.61 20.80 -11.92
N MET A 48 4.42 21.94 -12.60
CA MET A 48 5.52 22.75 -13.13
C MET A 48 6.43 23.28 -12.03
N ARG A 49 5.85 23.76 -10.92
CA ARG A 49 6.62 24.23 -9.75
C ARG A 49 7.48 23.11 -9.17
N LEU A 50 6.92 21.92 -8.99
CA LEU A 50 7.64 20.77 -8.46
C LEU A 50 8.70 20.23 -9.42
N LYS A 51 8.46 20.29 -10.74
CA LYS A 51 9.43 19.93 -11.79
C LYS A 51 10.63 20.88 -11.84
N ALA A 52 10.44 22.15 -11.51
CA ALA A 52 11.53 23.14 -11.48
C ALA A 52 12.50 22.95 -10.30
N CYS A 53 12.13 22.15 -9.29
CA CYS A 53 12.98 21.86 -8.15
C CYS A 53 14.17 20.97 -8.56
N THR A 54 15.37 21.34 -8.14
CA THR A 54 16.61 20.61 -8.36
C THR A 54 17.33 20.33 -7.03
N VAL A 55 18.41 19.54 -7.05
CA VAL A 55 19.28 19.32 -5.88
C VAL A 55 19.95 20.59 -5.33
N LYS A 56 19.85 21.72 -6.05
CA LYS A 56 20.35 23.03 -5.63
C LYS A 56 19.24 23.95 -5.10
N THR A 57 17.97 23.61 -5.33
CA THR A 57 16.84 24.40 -4.83
C THR A 57 16.85 24.39 -3.29
N PRO A 58 16.60 25.54 -2.64
CA PRO A 58 16.50 25.60 -1.18
C PRO A 58 15.51 24.56 -0.65
N HIS A 59 15.90 23.86 0.42
CA HIS A 59 15.15 22.74 0.99
C HIS A 59 13.69 23.10 1.33
N GLN A 60 13.48 24.29 1.89
CA GLN A 60 12.13 24.77 2.21
C GLN A 60 11.29 25.00 0.94
N GLU A 61 11.86 25.57 -0.11
CA GLU A 61 11.14 25.79 -1.37
C GLU A 61 10.72 24.47 -2.04
N VAL A 62 11.54 23.42 -1.91
CA VAL A 62 11.18 22.07 -2.37
C VAL A 62 10.02 21.50 -1.56
N TYR A 63 10.07 21.61 -0.24
CA TYR A 63 8.97 21.17 0.63
C TYR A 63 7.66 21.90 0.28
N ASP A 64 7.72 23.22 0.06
CA ASP A 64 6.56 24.03 -0.29
C ASP A 64 6.01 23.69 -1.69
N ALA A 65 6.89 23.42 -2.66
CA ALA A 65 6.49 22.96 -3.99
C ALA A 65 5.80 21.60 -3.93
N PHE A 66 6.31 20.67 -3.13
CA PHE A 66 5.67 19.37 -2.93
C PHE A 66 4.33 19.50 -2.20
N ASN A 67 4.21 20.37 -1.21
CA ASN A 67 2.93 20.64 -0.55
C ASN A 67 1.88 21.21 -1.51
N ALA A 68 2.27 22.15 -2.38
CA ALA A 68 1.38 22.67 -3.41
C ALA A 68 0.92 21.56 -4.37
N PHE A 69 1.83 20.66 -4.76
CA PHE A 69 1.48 19.47 -5.54
C PHE A 69 0.48 18.57 -4.82
N CYS A 70 0.74 18.23 -3.55
CA CYS A 70 -0.18 17.40 -2.78
C CYS A 70 -1.57 18.03 -2.64
N ALA A 71 -1.65 19.33 -2.35
CA ALA A 71 -2.92 20.04 -2.24
C ALA A 71 -3.71 20.07 -3.55
N ALA A 72 -3.04 20.11 -4.70
CA ALA A 72 -3.69 20.12 -6.01
C ALA A 72 -4.19 18.73 -6.45
N HIS A 73 -3.51 17.66 -6.05
CA HIS A 73 -3.76 16.30 -6.56
C HIS A 73 -4.42 15.34 -5.57
N PHE A 74 -4.25 15.53 -4.27
CA PHE A 74 -4.72 14.59 -3.25
C PHE A 74 -5.80 15.24 -2.39
N GLY A 75 -6.91 14.51 -2.21
CA GLY A 75 -8.09 15.00 -1.51
C GLY A 75 -9.31 14.15 -1.85
N ALA A 76 -10.36 14.26 -1.03
CA ALA A 76 -11.65 13.66 -1.29
C ALA A 76 -12.38 14.34 -2.45
N GLU A 77 -12.25 15.67 -2.59
CA GLU A 77 -12.80 16.38 -3.76
C GLU A 77 -12.04 16.09 -5.04
N LYS A 78 -10.75 15.72 -4.94
CA LYS A 78 -9.90 15.36 -6.09
C LYS A 78 -10.10 13.91 -6.53
N GLU A 79 -10.59 13.05 -5.65
CA GLU A 79 -10.81 11.63 -5.91
C GLU A 79 -12.12 11.13 -5.28
N PRO A 80 -13.23 11.09 -6.06
CA PRO A 80 -14.54 10.70 -5.56
C PRO A 80 -14.61 9.30 -4.94
N MET A 81 -13.68 8.39 -5.26
CA MET A 81 -13.62 7.08 -4.58
C MET A 81 -13.31 7.19 -3.10
N VAL A 82 -12.68 8.27 -2.64
CA VAL A 82 -12.48 8.54 -1.20
C VAL A 82 -13.83 8.54 -0.47
N TYR A 83 -14.84 9.22 -1.01
CA TYR A 83 -16.18 9.23 -0.41
C TYR A 83 -16.88 7.86 -0.47
N LYS A 84 -16.58 7.04 -1.46
CA LYS A 84 -17.14 5.68 -1.57
C LYS A 84 -16.55 4.73 -0.53
N ILE A 85 -15.28 4.93 -0.17
CA ILE A 85 -14.55 4.07 0.76
C ILE A 85 -14.78 4.52 2.21
N PHE A 86 -14.67 5.82 2.47
CA PHE A 86 -14.67 6.36 3.82
C PHE A 86 -15.99 7.04 4.23
N GLY A 87 -16.97 7.07 3.32
CA GLY A 87 -18.24 7.76 3.49
C GLY A 87 -18.17 9.26 3.12
N THR A 88 -19.34 9.89 3.03
CA THR A 88 -19.47 11.32 2.67
C THR A 88 -19.51 12.25 3.88
N GLU A 89 -19.62 11.72 5.09
CA GLU A 89 -19.76 12.50 6.32
C GLU A 89 -18.42 12.59 7.04
N LEU A 90 -17.97 13.80 7.40
CA LEU A 90 -16.75 14.03 8.18
C LEU A 90 -16.93 13.55 9.62
N LYS A 91 -16.11 12.59 10.05
CA LYS A 91 -16.13 11.98 11.39
C LYS A 91 -14.74 11.85 11.98
N PHE A 92 -14.65 11.85 13.29
CA PHE A 92 -13.47 11.35 14.01
C PHE A 92 -13.44 9.82 13.93
N VAL A 93 -12.27 9.25 13.64
CA VAL A 93 -12.08 7.81 13.63
C VAL A 93 -11.83 7.30 15.05
N GLU A 94 -12.55 6.26 15.45
CA GLU A 94 -12.35 5.61 16.74
C GLU A 94 -10.95 5.00 16.85
N GLY A 95 -10.33 5.06 18.04
CA GLY A 95 -8.97 4.58 18.25
C GLY A 95 -7.87 5.54 17.76
N GLY A 96 -8.19 6.54 16.94
CA GLY A 96 -7.22 7.52 16.44
C GLY A 96 -6.87 8.62 17.44
N LEU A 97 -7.66 8.83 18.49
CA LEU A 97 -7.39 9.86 19.50
C LEU A 97 -6.30 9.41 20.48
N TRP A 98 -5.28 10.25 20.63
CA TRP A 98 -4.26 10.12 21.66
C TRP A 98 -3.97 11.50 22.29
N VAL A 99 -3.79 11.55 23.61
CA VAL A 99 -3.53 12.81 24.33
C VAL A 99 -2.46 12.55 25.37
N HIS A 100 -1.45 13.42 25.41
CA HIS A 100 -0.44 13.46 26.46
C HIS A 100 -0.35 14.88 27.01
N ALA A 101 -0.49 15.04 28.32
CA ALA A 101 -0.27 16.30 29.02
C ALA A 101 1.04 16.22 29.79
N SER A 102 1.91 17.20 29.58
CA SER A 102 3.17 17.36 30.29
C SER A 102 3.05 18.47 31.35
N GLU A 103 4.15 19.09 31.77
CA GLU A 103 4.12 20.06 32.88
C GLU A 103 3.55 21.41 32.46
N THR A 104 3.92 21.91 31.28
CA THR A 104 3.50 23.22 30.75
C THR A 104 2.93 23.13 29.33
N SER A 105 2.80 21.92 28.79
CA SER A 105 2.27 21.67 27.46
C SER A 105 1.36 20.44 27.39
N ALA A 106 0.71 20.25 26.25
CA ALA A 106 0.05 19.00 25.90
C ALA A 106 0.10 18.75 24.39
N VAL A 107 0.18 17.49 23.98
CA VAL A 107 0.05 17.06 22.58
C VAL A 107 -1.24 16.27 22.41
N ILE A 108 -1.97 16.58 21.34
CA ILE A 108 -3.24 15.96 20.98
C ILE A 108 -3.11 15.43 19.55
N GLY A 109 -3.14 14.11 19.42
CA GLY A 109 -3.21 13.39 18.15
C GLY A 109 -4.62 12.87 17.89
N PHE A 110 -5.10 12.93 16.64
CA PHE A 110 -6.39 12.35 16.26
C PHE A 110 -6.46 12.04 14.75
N GLU A 111 -7.45 11.23 14.37
CA GLU A 111 -7.72 10.86 12.98
C GLU A 111 -9.14 11.29 12.55
N THR A 112 -9.27 11.75 11.31
CA THR A 112 -10.55 11.99 10.63
C THR A 112 -10.73 11.03 9.45
N CYS A 113 -11.98 10.63 9.16
CA CYS A 113 -12.26 9.70 8.06
C CYS A 113 -12.10 10.34 6.66
N LEU A 114 -12.12 11.67 6.60
CA LEU A 114 -11.92 12.48 5.41
C LEU A 114 -10.77 13.47 5.66
N PRO A 115 -10.06 13.90 4.60
CA PRO A 115 -8.96 14.84 4.75
C PRO A 115 -9.53 16.19 5.21
N ALA A 116 -8.93 16.75 6.27
CA ALA A 116 -9.41 17.96 6.93
C ALA A 116 -8.27 18.92 7.24
N LYS A 117 -8.57 20.21 7.35
CA LYS A 117 -7.77 21.13 8.15
C LYS A 117 -8.33 21.13 9.55
N SER A 118 -7.45 21.18 10.55
CA SER A 118 -7.87 21.08 11.94
C SER A 118 -7.12 22.03 12.84
N HIS A 119 -7.72 22.30 14.01
CA HIS A 119 -7.12 23.05 15.10
C HIS A 119 -7.74 22.61 16.42
N VAL A 120 -7.05 22.92 17.51
CA VAL A 120 -7.55 22.76 18.88
C VAL A 120 -7.81 24.14 19.46
N GLU A 121 -9.03 24.36 19.91
CA GLU A 121 -9.39 25.52 20.73
C GLU A 121 -9.21 25.14 22.20
N TYR A 122 -8.55 25.99 22.99
CA TYR A 122 -8.24 25.67 24.38
C TYR A 122 -8.18 26.90 25.30
N GLY A 123 -8.33 26.68 26.61
CA GLY A 123 -8.14 27.69 27.64
C GLY A 123 -8.70 27.29 29.01
N PRO A 124 -8.78 28.22 29.98
CA PRO A 124 -9.12 27.89 31.37
C PRO A 124 -10.60 27.55 31.61
N THR A 125 -11.47 27.79 30.62
CA THR A 125 -12.91 27.50 30.68
C THR A 125 -13.39 27.01 29.31
N ALA A 126 -14.62 26.50 29.21
CA ALA A 126 -15.24 26.11 27.93
C ALA A 126 -15.46 27.28 26.93
N ALA A 127 -15.11 28.52 27.30
CA ALA A 127 -14.98 29.63 26.35
C ALA A 127 -13.65 29.58 25.56
N TYR A 128 -12.73 28.69 25.95
CA TYR A 128 -11.40 28.49 25.38
C TYR A 128 -10.57 29.78 25.38
N GLY A 129 -10.50 30.50 24.26
CA GLY A 129 -9.80 31.77 24.11
C GLY A 129 -8.43 31.68 23.41
N LYS A 130 -7.88 30.48 23.25
CA LYS A 130 -6.71 30.20 22.40
C LYS A 130 -7.05 29.18 21.32
N LYS A 131 -6.28 29.18 20.22
CA LYS A 131 -6.41 28.24 19.10
C LYS A 131 -5.03 27.89 18.55
N THR A 132 -4.80 26.62 18.22
CA THR A 132 -3.58 26.17 17.53
C THR A 132 -3.58 26.54 16.04
N ALA A 133 -2.39 26.57 15.43
CA ALA A 133 -2.25 26.83 14.01
C ALA A 133 -2.88 25.71 13.17
N GLU A 134 -3.46 26.08 12.03
CA GLU A 134 -3.97 25.11 11.07
C GLU A 134 -2.84 24.52 10.22
N PRO A 135 -2.97 23.26 9.78
CA PRO A 135 -1.96 22.62 8.93
C PRO A 135 -1.92 23.24 7.53
N GLU A 136 -0.78 23.05 6.85
CA GLU A 136 -0.51 23.58 5.52
C GLU A 136 -1.41 22.97 4.42
N ARG A 137 -1.94 21.77 4.64
CA ARG A 137 -2.85 21.06 3.73
C ARG A 137 -3.86 20.22 4.50
N PHE A 138 -4.79 19.60 3.78
CA PHE A 138 -5.77 18.70 4.35
C PHE A 138 -5.12 17.34 4.63
N PHE A 139 -5.25 16.86 5.86
CA PHE A 139 -4.69 15.58 6.32
C PHE A 139 -5.79 14.71 6.95
N TYR A 140 -5.58 13.41 7.02
CA TYR A 140 -6.42 12.48 7.78
C TYR A 140 -5.93 12.38 9.23
N LEU A 141 -4.60 12.38 9.43
CA LEU A 141 -3.98 12.39 10.74
C LEU A 141 -3.59 13.81 11.15
N HIS A 142 -3.84 14.12 12.41
CA HIS A 142 -3.65 15.45 12.98
C HIS A 142 -2.85 15.37 14.28
N GLN A 143 -1.99 16.35 14.51
CA GLN A 143 -1.22 16.48 15.73
C GLN A 143 -1.06 17.96 16.09
N HIS A 144 -1.53 18.33 17.29
CA HIS A 144 -1.55 19.69 17.77
C HIS A 144 -0.88 19.79 19.13
N TYR A 145 -0.13 20.87 19.35
CA TYR A 145 0.54 21.17 20.62
C TYR A 145 -0.12 22.36 21.29
N LEU A 146 -0.48 22.20 22.55
CA LEU A 146 -0.87 23.26 23.45
C LEU A 146 0.36 23.68 24.25
N ALA A 147 0.71 24.95 24.21
CA ALA A 147 1.90 25.48 24.89
C ALA A 147 1.52 26.57 25.90
N GLY A 148 2.42 26.80 26.86
CA GLY A 148 2.25 27.83 27.90
C GLY A 148 1.04 27.58 28.79
N LEU A 149 0.82 26.32 29.15
CA LEU A 149 -0.20 25.90 30.11
C LEU A 149 0.32 26.09 31.53
N THR A 150 -0.60 26.38 32.46
CA THR A 150 -0.25 26.52 33.88
C THR A 150 -0.38 25.19 34.59
N THR A 151 0.72 24.70 35.15
CA THR A 151 0.74 23.46 35.94
C THR A 151 -0.29 23.49 37.08
N GLY A 152 -1.01 22.39 37.26
CA GLY A 152 -2.05 22.23 38.29
C GLY A 152 -3.37 22.95 38.00
N ARG A 153 -3.55 23.54 36.81
CA ARG A 153 -4.79 24.20 36.40
C ARG A 153 -5.47 23.40 35.29
N ASP A 154 -6.78 23.21 35.40
CA ASP A 154 -7.54 22.55 34.35
C ASP A 154 -7.56 23.40 33.08
N VAL A 155 -7.37 22.73 31.95
CA VAL A 155 -7.43 23.29 30.61
C VAL A 155 -8.58 22.62 29.88
N HIS A 156 -9.58 23.40 29.51
CA HIS A 156 -10.62 22.99 28.60
C HIS A 156 -10.08 23.05 27.17
N TYR A 157 -10.39 22.04 26.37
CA TYR A 157 -10.06 22.00 24.95
C TYR A 157 -11.14 21.29 24.14
N ARG A 158 -11.26 21.69 22.86
CA ARG A 158 -12.02 20.94 21.86
C ARG A 158 -11.28 20.89 20.54
N ILE A 159 -11.47 19.78 19.82
CA ILE A 159 -10.94 19.57 18.48
C ILE A 159 -11.94 20.11 17.46
N VAL A 160 -11.45 20.86 16.48
CA VAL A 160 -12.26 21.32 15.33
C VAL A 160 -11.58 20.84 14.06
N ALA A 161 -12.35 20.24 13.17
CA ALA A 161 -11.91 19.80 11.84
C ALA A 161 -12.87 20.33 10.77
N VAL A 162 -12.32 20.70 9.62
CA VAL A 162 -13.07 21.20 8.45
C VAL A 162 -12.59 20.45 7.23
N ASP A 163 -13.49 19.72 6.56
CA ASP A 163 -13.15 19.02 5.31
C ASP A 163 -12.99 20.00 4.14
N GLU A 164 -12.53 19.50 3.00
CA GLU A 164 -12.32 20.31 1.79
C GLU A 164 -13.58 21.07 1.32
N ARG A 165 -14.77 20.52 1.60
CA ARG A 165 -16.07 21.13 1.25
C ARG A 165 -16.55 22.15 2.27
N GLY A 166 -15.79 22.40 3.34
CA GLY A 166 -16.15 23.32 4.41
C GLY A 166 -17.07 22.72 5.48
N ASN A 167 -17.36 21.40 5.45
CA ASN A 167 -18.13 20.77 6.51
C ASN A 167 -17.34 20.77 7.80
N ARG A 168 -17.94 21.33 8.85
CA ARG A 168 -17.28 21.54 10.14
C ARG A 168 -17.69 20.47 11.15
N LEU A 169 -16.71 19.73 11.65
CA LEU A 169 -16.84 18.79 12.75
C LEU A 169 -16.26 19.39 14.03
N VAL A 170 -17.07 19.43 15.10
CA VAL A 170 -16.69 19.97 16.41
C VAL A 170 -16.72 18.86 17.43
N GLY A 171 -15.57 18.62 18.07
CA GLY A 171 -15.46 17.69 19.19
C GLY A 171 -16.16 18.21 20.44
N LYS A 172 -16.49 17.29 21.35
CA LYS A 172 -16.95 17.63 22.69
C LYS A 172 -15.89 18.43 23.45
N ASP A 173 -16.35 19.27 24.40
CA ASP A 173 -15.48 19.85 25.41
C ASP A 173 -14.82 18.74 26.22
N ARG A 174 -13.52 18.88 26.48
CA ARG A 174 -12.71 17.96 27.26
C ARG A 174 -11.80 18.77 28.16
N THR A 175 -11.40 18.18 29.28
CA THR A 175 -10.43 18.78 30.18
C THR A 175 -9.16 17.95 30.23
N LEU A 176 -8.03 18.62 30.44
CA LEU A 176 -6.77 18.02 30.85
C LEU A 176 -6.14 18.90 31.93
N THR A 177 -5.30 18.32 32.78
CA THR A 177 -4.60 19.06 33.85
C THR A 177 -3.11 18.78 33.69
N PRO A 178 -2.30 19.76 33.25
CA PRO A 178 -0.84 19.66 33.28
C PRO A 178 -0.38 19.50 34.72
N ARG A 179 0.59 18.62 35.00
CA ARG A 179 1.05 18.34 36.36
C ARG A 179 2.56 18.23 36.36
N THR A 180 3.19 18.68 37.44
CA THR A 180 4.59 18.38 37.69
C THR A 180 4.78 16.87 37.72
N ILE A 181 5.76 16.38 36.98
CA ILE A 181 6.12 14.97 36.91
C ILE A 181 6.96 14.68 38.15
N ALA A 182 6.39 13.94 39.09
CA ALA A 182 7.01 13.67 40.37
C ALA A 182 8.37 12.97 40.20
N GLY A 183 9.42 13.56 40.78
CA GLY A 183 10.78 13.02 40.69
C GLY A 183 11.46 13.20 39.33
N ALA A 184 10.89 14.00 38.43
CA ALA A 184 11.53 14.32 37.17
C ALA A 184 12.84 15.09 37.36
N VAL A 185 13.78 14.86 36.44
CA VAL A 185 14.99 15.67 36.28
C VAL A 185 14.74 16.69 35.17
N HIS A 186 14.72 17.96 35.51
CA HIS A 186 14.56 19.04 34.55
C HIS A 186 15.88 19.36 33.85
N LEU A 187 15.85 19.30 32.52
CA LEU A 187 16.97 19.62 31.66
C LEU A 187 16.82 21.09 31.21
N PRO A 188 17.79 21.97 31.46
CA PRO A 188 17.72 23.35 30.95
C PRO A 188 17.80 23.38 29.42
N GLY A 189 17.40 24.50 28.80
CA GLY A 189 17.68 24.77 27.39
C GLY A 189 19.08 25.36 27.16
N GLY A 190 19.34 25.89 25.96
CA GLY A 190 20.62 26.54 25.62
C GLY A 190 21.70 25.59 25.08
N VAL A 191 22.99 26.01 25.10
CA VAL A 191 24.10 25.32 24.39
C VAL A 191 25.15 24.65 25.33
N GLU A 192 25.22 25.04 26.61
CA GLU A 192 26.46 24.89 27.39
C GLU A 192 26.77 23.47 27.90
N GLU A 193 25.78 22.56 27.99
CA GLU A 193 25.95 21.23 28.62
C GLU A 193 25.39 20.06 27.78
N THR A 194 25.79 19.95 26.50
CA THR A 194 25.36 18.84 25.63
C THR A 194 26.48 17.85 25.27
N PRO A 195 26.19 16.54 25.18
CA PRO A 195 24.87 15.91 25.30
C PRO A 195 24.37 15.83 26.75
N TYR A 196 23.05 15.96 26.94
CA TYR A 196 22.41 15.59 28.21
C TYR A 196 22.48 14.08 28.39
N VAL A 197 23.19 13.63 29.44
CA VAL A 197 23.35 12.22 29.76
C VAL A 197 22.22 11.77 30.70
N LEU A 198 21.38 10.86 30.22
CA LEU A 198 20.21 10.35 30.94
C LEU A 198 20.55 9.00 31.59
N ASP A 199 21.15 9.04 32.78
CA ASP A 199 21.79 7.90 33.45
C ASP A 199 21.09 7.41 34.72
N LYS A 200 19.95 8.00 35.10
CA LYS A 200 19.16 7.56 36.26
C LYS A 200 18.05 6.62 35.81
N ALA A 201 18.12 5.35 36.21
CA ALA A 201 17.12 4.36 35.82
C ALA A 201 15.71 4.75 36.30
N ASN A 202 14.68 4.36 35.56
CA ASN A 202 13.27 4.59 35.89
C ASN A 202 12.93 6.06 36.16
N THR A 203 13.58 6.98 35.44
CA THR A 203 13.48 8.43 35.67
C THR A 203 12.86 9.13 34.45
N SER A 204 12.00 10.11 34.74
CA SER A 204 11.52 11.04 33.73
C SER A 204 12.46 12.25 33.64
N TYR A 205 12.83 12.62 32.43
CA TYR A 205 13.59 13.82 32.13
C TYR A 205 12.68 14.75 31.33
N VAL A 206 12.59 16.01 31.77
CA VAL A 206 11.71 17.02 31.18
C VAL A 206 12.55 18.17 30.66
N LEU A 207 12.45 18.47 29.37
CA LEU A 207 13.12 19.64 28.80
C LEU A 207 12.37 20.91 29.21
N SER A 208 13.07 21.89 29.79
CA SER A 208 12.44 23.10 30.33
C SER A 208 12.42 24.30 29.38
N ASP A 209 13.23 24.27 28.31
CA ASP A 209 13.27 25.30 27.27
C ASP A 209 13.89 24.74 25.98
N ASP A 210 13.77 25.47 24.87
CA ASP A 210 14.34 25.06 23.60
C ASP A 210 15.87 24.85 23.70
N LEU A 211 16.34 23.76 23.09
CA LEU A 211 17.73 23.32 23.09
C LEU A 211 18.30 23.50 21.68
N THR A 212 19.51 24.07 21.56
CA THR A 212 20.27 24.08 20.32
C THR A 212 21.69 23.63 20.60
N THR A 213 22.21 22.65 19.87
CA THR A 213 23.57 22.14 20.07
C THR A 213 24.29 21.83 18.75
N PRO A 214 25.61 22.12 18.65
CA PRO A 214 26.42 21.69 17.51
C PRO A 214 26.72 20.17 17.55
N GLY A 215 26.40 19.48 18.64
CA GLY A 215 26.70 18.07 18.86
C GLY A 215 25.45 17.20 19.02
N THR A 216 25.58 16.13 19.82
CA THR A 216 24.45 15.28 20.21
C THR A 216 23.63 15.97 21.29
N ALA A 217 22.30 15.93 21.21
CA ALA A 217 21.42 16.55 22.21
C ALA A 217 21.22 15.66 23.45
N PHE A 218 20.83 14.40 23.28
CA PHE A 218 20.53 13.48 24.40
C PHE A 218 21.20 12.12 24.23
N GLU A 219 21.82 11.63 25.30
CA GLU A 219 22.42 10.30 25.38
C GLU A 219 21.79 9.48 26.53
N VAL A 220 21.04 8.44 26.17
CA VAL A 220 20.36 7.56 27.12
C VAL A 220 21.33 6.48 27.60
N LYS A 221 21.57 6.41 28.91
CA LYS A 221 22.52 5.48 29.55
C LYS A 221 21.90 4.50 30.54
N ALA A 222 20.67 4.76 31.00
CA ALA A 222 19.94 3.86 31.89
C ALA A 222 18.64 3.31 31.29
N ASP A 223 18.10 2.26 31.91
CA ASP A 223 16.82 1.66 31.54
C ASP A 223 15.64 2.43 32.16
N GLY A 224 14.46 2.33 31.55
CA GLY A 224 13.23 2.93 32.07
C GLY A 224 13.20 4.46 31.96
N ILE A 225 13.88 5.04 30.98
CA ILE A 225 13.91 6.48 30.77
C ILE A 225 12.65 6.96 30.05
N THR A 226 11.99 7.96 30.60
CA THR A 226 11.06 8.81 29.85
C THR A 226 11.73 10.13 29.56
N LEU A 227 11.88 10.50 28.29
CA LEU A 227 12.29 11.83 27.86
C LEU A 227 11.07 12.55 27.31
N ASP A 228 10.52 13.48 28.08
CA ASP A 228 9.42 14.36 27.67
C ASP A 228 10.01 15.73 27.32
N LEU A 229 9.74 16.24 26.13
CA LEU A 229 10.26 17.54 25.72
C LEU A 229 9.35 18.70 26.15
N ASP A 230 8.24 18.45 26.84
CA ASP A 230 7.25 19.45 27.28
C ASP A 230 6.89 20.47 26.18
N GLY A 231 6.77 19.98 24.95
CA GLY A 231 6.41 20.77 23.76
C GLY A 231 7.55 21.58 23.15
N HIS A 232 8.75 21.56 23.76
CA HIS A 232 9.94 22.26 23.32
C HIS A 232 10.63 21.59 22.12
N THR A 233 11.57 22.34 21.55
CA THR A 233 12.37 21.96 20.38
C THR A 233 13.81 21.70 20.79
N ALA A 234 14.35 20.54 20.41
CA ALA A 234 15.79 20.29 20.43
C ALA A 234 16.34 20.28 19.00
N ARG A 235 17.21 21.24 18.71
CA ARG A 235 17.96 21.38 17.46
C ARG A 235 19.39 20.88 17.64
N TYR A 236 19.88 20.05 16.73
CA TYR A 236 21.18 19.37 16.90
C TYR A 236 21.97 19.28 15.59
N CYS A 237 23.31 19.22 15.63
CA CYS A 237 24.15 18.95 14.44
C CYS A 237 24.90 17.61 14.49
N GLY A 238 24.97 16.96 15.65
CA GLY A 238 25.45 15.57 15.83
C GLY A 238 24.31 14.56 15.68
N ARG A 239 23.70 14.13 16.80
CA ARG A 239 22.50 13.27 16.85
C ARG A 239 21.42 13.90 17.73
N GLY A 240 20.14 13.65 17.47
CA GLY A 240 19.08 14.13 18.34
C GLY A 240 19.08 13.35 19.66
N VAL A 241 18.57 12.12 19.61
CA VAL A 241 18.56 11.17 20.74
C VAL A 241 19.38 9.93 20.35
N THR A 242 20.28 9.49 21.23
CA THR A 242 21.04 8.25 21.02
C THR A 242 20.98 7.33 22.23
N ALA A 243 20.87 6.03 21.99
CA ALA A 243 20.88 5.00 23.03
C ALA A 243 21.56 3.71 22.52
N SER A 244 22.20 2.96 23.41
CA SER A 244 22.82 1.67 23.07
C SER A 244 22.59 0.63 24.18
N ARG A 245 21.71 -0.33 23.89
CA ARG A 245 21.31 -1.48 24.72
C ARG A 245 20.32 -1.19 25.85
N GLN A 246 19.91 0.06 26.04
CA GLN A 246 18.91 0.40 27.06
C GLN A 246 17.52 -0.13 26.69
N LYS A 247 16.72 -0.41 27.71
CA LYS A 247 15.32 -0.84 27.59
C LYS A 247 14.36 0.14 28.24
N GLY A 248 13.11 0.15 27.80
CA GLY A 248 12.07 0.96 28.45
C GLY A 248 12.23 2.46 28.16
N LEU A 249 12.67 2.84 26.95
CA LEU A 249 12.78 4.24 26.55
C LEU A 249 11.42 4.76 26.03
N THR A 250 10.92 5.84 26.59
CA THR A 250 9.75 6.57 26.08
C THR A 250 10.18 7.98 25.69
N LEU A 251 9.95 8.40 24.44
CA LEU A 251 10.21 9.76 23.94
C LEU A 251 8.89 10.44 23.60
N LEU A 252 8.60 11.59 24.23
CA LEU A 252 7.30 12.24 24.18
C LEU A 252 7.37 13.73 23.85
N ASN A 253 6.32 14.19 23.16
CA ASN A 253 5.81 15.56 23.21
C ASN A 253 6.84 16.68 22.94
N GLY A 254 7.29 16.79 21.69
CA GLY A 254 8.06 17.94 21.24
C GLY A 254 8.68 17.74 19.87
N ARG A 255 9.77 18.46 19.60
CA ARG A 255 10.39 18.47 18.26
C ARG A 255 11.88 18.15 18.37
N ILE A 256 12.33 17.20 17.55
CA ILE A 256 13.76 16.96 17.33
C ILE A 256 14.05 17.39 15.90
N ILE A 257 14.86 18.43 15.72
CA ILE A 257 15.10 19.05 14.41
C ILE A 257 16.60 19.02 14.10
N GLN A 258 16.97 18.50 12.93
CA GLN A 258 18.35 18.57 12.48
C GLN A 258 18.72 20.03 12.15
N GLY A 259 19.81 20.53 12.75
CA GLY A 259 20.41 21.85 12.50
C GLY A 259 21.10 21.91 11.14
N THR A 260 21.50 23.10 10.69
CA THR A 260 21.95 23.30 9.30
C THR A 260 23.38 22.79 9.05
N TYR A 261 23.72 22.52 7.78
CA TYR A 261 25.09 22.09 7.40
C TYR A 261 26.19 23.08 7.84
N LYS A 262 25.90 24.39 7.78
CA LYS A 262 26.86 25.44 8.19
C LYS A 262 27.16 25.38 9.69
N GLU A 263 26.19 25.02 10.51
CA GLU A 263 26.36 24.80 11.95
C GLU A 263 27.21 23.54 12.24
N ALA A 264 27.10 22.49 11.43
CA ALA A 264 27.86 21.25 11.57
C ALA A 264 29.36 21.38 11.22
N THR A 265 29.73 22.29 10.31
CA THR A 265 31.12 22.48 9.86
C THR A 265 32.05 23.14 10.89
N ALA A 266 31.51 23.66 11.99
CA ALA A 266 32.32 24.12 13.13
C ALA A 266 33.00 22.95 13.90
N GLY A 267 32.56 21.70 13.67
CA GLY A 267 33.06 20.47 14.35
C GLY A 267 33.89 19.51 13.49
N GLY A 268 34.28 19.88 12.26
CA GLY A 268 35.30 19.14 11.49
C GLY A 268 34.90 17.86 10.74
N GLY A 269 33.61 17.49 10.67
CA GLY A 269 33.14 16.32 9.89
C GLY A 269 32.60 16.69 8.51
N LYS A 270 33.18 16.15 7.43
CA LYS A 270 32.62 16.29 6.07
C LYS A 270 31.46 15.31 5.89
N ASP A 271 30.26 15.86 5.68
CA ASP A 271 29.07 15.23 5.06
C ASP A 271 28.23 14.19 5.82
N LEU A 272 28.39 13.97 7.13
CA LEU A 272 27.51 13.07 7.91
C LEU A 272 26.96 13.74 9.18
N ARG A 273 25.72 14.24 9.10
CA ARG A 273 24.89 14.60 10.28
C ARG A 273 24.11 13.35 10.68
N GLY A 274 24.07 13.05 11.98
CA GLY A 274 23.39 11.87 12.51
C GLY A 274 21.85 12.01 12.54
N PRO A 275 21.15 10.91 12.81
CA PRO A 275 19.68 10.84 12.77
C PRO A 275 19.04 11.60 13.93
N ASN A 276 17.74 11.89 13.82
CA ASN A 276 16.97 12.48 14.91
C ASN A 276 16.93 11.50 16.09
N VAL A 277 16.84 10.20 15.80
CA VAL A 277 16.88 9.15 16.82
C VAL A 277 17.75 7.97 16.32
N LEU A 278 18.77 7.59 17.09
CA LEU A 278 19.59 6.40 16.87
C LEU A 278 19.51 5.45 18.07
N LEU A 279 18.93 4.28 17.89
CA LEU A 279 18.78 3.27 18.93
C LEU A 279 19.48 1.99 18.50
N GLU A 280 20.56 1.63 19.19
CA GLU A 280 21.31 0.42 18.91
C GLU A 280 21.04 -0.64 19.97
N ARG A 281 20.48 -1.78 19.58
CA ARG A 281 20.18 -2.92 20.47
C ARG A 281 19.24 -2.59 21.62
N CYS A 282 18.48 -1.50 21.52
CA CYS A 282 17.47 -1.12 22.50
C CYS A 282 16.22 -2.00 22.38
N GLY A 283 15.41 -2.01 23.42
CA GLY A 283 14.11 -2.67 23.38
C GLY A 283 13.07 -2.03 24.28
N ASP A 284 11.81 -2.41 24.12
CA ASP A 284 10.72 -1.85 24.92
C ASP A 284 10.66 -0.32 24.77
N VAL A 285 10.58 0.16 23.52
CA VAL A 285 10.71 1.59 23.18
C VAL A 285 9.39 2.16 22.67
N THR A 286 9.00 3.34 23.15
CA THR A 286 7.85 4.10 22.62
C THR A 286 8.30 5.47 22.14
N LEU A 287 7.97 5.83 20.90
CA LEU A 287 8.15 7.20 20.37
C LEU A 287 6.76 7.76 20.01
N ALA A 288 6.33 8.83 20.68
CA ALA A 288 4.99 9.38 20.45
C ALA A 288 4.86 10.90 20.65
N GLY A 289 3.98 11.52 19.88
CA GLY A 289 3.74 12.96 19.96
C GLY A 289 4.93 13.80 19.52
N MET A 290 5.80 13.27 18.66
CA MET A 290 7.02 13.94 18.21
C MET A 290 6.83 14.58 16.83
N VAL A 291 7.57 15.67 16.58
CA VAL A 291 7.92 16.08 15.22
C VAL A 291 9.40 15.78 15.00
N PHE A 292 9.68 15.03 13.93
CA PHE A 292 11.03 14.81 13.46
C PHE A 292 11.25 15.51 12.12
N GLU A 293 12.23 16.41 12.07
CA GLU A 293 12.59 17.14 10.85
C GLU A 293 14.06 16.91 10.49
N HIS A 294 14.32 16.58 9.24
CA HIS A 294 15.68 16.39 8.72
C HIS A 294 15.82 16.84 7.27
N ASP A 295 17.06 17.11 6.87
CA ASP A 295 17.41 17.45 5.49
C ASP A 295 18.80 16.92 5.07
N ALA A 296 19.38 16.01 5.85
CA ALA A 296 20.65 15.36 5.54
C ALA A 296 20.62 14.57 4.22
N PRO A 297 21.73 14.55 3.45
CA PRO A 297 21.78 13.84 2.17
C PRO A 297 21.61 12.32 2.24
N GLN A 298 22.02 11.64 3.31
CA GLN A 298 21.97 10.17 3.39
C GLN A 298 21.88 9.72 4.85
N GLU A 299 20.81 10.08 5.53
CA GLU A 299 20.59 9.68 6.93
C GLU A 299 19.12 9.29 7.12
N SER A 300 18.87 8.23 7.89
CA SER A 300 17.49 7.86 8.27
C SER A 300 17.04 8.76 9.41
N CYS A 301 15.77 9.14 9.48
CA CYS A 301 15.31 10.07 10.51
C CYS A 301 15.25 9.39 11.90
N VAL A 302 14.58 8.24 11.98
CA VAL A 302 14.52 7.38 13.18
C VAL A 302 15.07 6.00 12.84
N LEU A 303 16.14 5.60 13.52
CA LEU A 303 16.86 4.36 13.26
C LEU A 303 16.90 3.44 14.48
N PHE A 304 16.26 2.28 14.36
CA PHE A 304 16.42 1.15 15.26
C PHE A 304 17.35 0.13 14.61
N ASN A 305 18.52 -0.11 15.20
CA ASN A 305 19.45 -1.15 14.79
C ASN A 305 19.39 -2.29 15.80
N PHE A 306 19.13 -3.53 15.35
CA PHE A 306 19.13 -4.72 16.20
C PHE A 306 18.20 -4.65 17.44
N ALA A 307 17.05 -3.98 17.31
CA ALA A 307 16.12 -3.80 18.41
C ALA A 307 15.44 -5.10 18.86
N ASN A 308 15.06 -5.16 20.13
CA ASN A 308 14.40 -6.30 20.79
C ASN A 308 13.13 -5.86 21.55
N GLY A 309 12.33 -6.81 22.05
CA GLY A 309 11.16 -6.49 22.87
C GLY A 309 10.02 -5.86 22.09
N ASN A 310 9.18 -5.06 22.75
CA ASN A 310 8.01 -4.41 22.14
C ASN A 310 8.35 -2.96 21.78
N CYS A 311 8.26 -2.58 20.51
CA CYS A 311 8.58 -1.22 20.11
C CYS A 311 7.40 -0.58 19.36
N GLU A 312 7.04 0.63 19.76
CA GLU A 312 5.89 1.35 19.22
C GLU A 312 6.29 2.76 18.77
N VAL A 313 5.95 3.10 17.53
CA VAL A 313 6.17 4.44 16.97
C VAL A 313 4.80 4.93 16.51
N HIS A 314 4.22 5.88 17.23
CA HIS A 314 2.86 6.32 16.94
C HIS A 314 2.59 7.80 17.18
N HIS A 315 1.64 8.36 16.42
CA HIS A 315 1.27 9.78 16.57
C HIS A 315 2.50 10.69 16.51
N ASN A 316 3.33 10.49 15.49
CA ASN A 316 4.47 11.34 15.18
C ASN A 316 4.29 11.98 13.80
N VAL A 317 4.96 13.12 13.61
CA VAL A 317 5.04 13.82 12.33
C VAL A 317 6.47 13.75 11.81
N PHE A 318 6.65 13.23 10.59
CA PHE A 318 7.95 13.19 9.90
C PHE A 318 7.98 14.23 8.78
N VAL A 319 9.05 15.03 8.74
CA VAL A 319 9.26 16.09 7.77
C VAL A 319 10.65 15.97 7.15
N ASP A 320 10.70 15.45 5.93
CA ASP A 320 11.91 15.47 5.11
C ASP A 320 11.92 16.72 4.21
N LYS A 321 12.91 17.60 4.38
CA LYS A 321 13.10 18.79 3.50
C LYS A 321 14.24 18.65 2.51
N GLY A 322 15.08 17.61 2.61
CA GLY A 322 16.26 17.55 1.79
C GLY A 322 16.00 17.06 0.36
N THR A 323 17.05 17.17 -0.45
CA THR A 323 17.01 16.99 -1.92
C THR A 323 18.08 16.05 -2.43
N ARG A 324 18.98 15.58 -1.56
CA ARG A 324 20.09 14.71 -1.93
C ARG A 324 19.85 13.32 -1.39
N ILE A 325 20.28 12.35 -2.17
CA ILE A 325 20.50 10.94 -1.81
C ILE A 325 21.98 10.69 -2.19
N THR A 326 22.68 9.74 -1.61
CA THR A 326 24.01 9.32 -2.09
C THR A 326 24.05 7.83 -2.40
N ASN A 327 23.17 7.05 -1.77
CA ASN A 327 23.01 5.63 -1.98
C ASN A 327 21.52 5.25 -1.89
N ARG A 328 20.97 4.81 -3.02
CA ARG A 328 19.58 4.34 -3.11
C ARG A 328 19.38 2.89 -2.65
N HIS A 329 20.44 2.09 -2.60
CA HIS A 329 20.36 0.65 -2.36
C HIS A 329 20.20 0.31 -0.87
N GLY A 330 19.75 -0.92 -0.61
CA GLY A 330 19.55 -1.45 0.74
C GLY A 330 18.36 -0.78 1.45
N ALA A 331 18.60 -0.29 2.67
CA ALA A 331 17.58 0.46 3.40
C ALA A 331 17.40 1.89 2.87
N GLY A 332 18.33 2.42 2.06
CA GLY A 332 18.31 3.82 1.61
C GLY A 332 18.15 4.82 2.76
N LEU A 333 17.77 6.06 2.43
CA LEU A 333 17.22 7.01 3.40
C LEU A 333 15.80 6.59 3.75
N THR A 334 15.46 6.58 5.05
CA THR A 334 14.15 6.14 5.56
C THR A 334 13.67 7.04 6.71
N GLU A 335 12.39 7.41 6.74
CA GLU A 335 11.85 8.20 7.86
C GLU A 335 11.85 7.42 9.18
N CYS A 336 11.38 6.18 9.16
CA CYS A 336 11.49 5.29 10.31
C CYS A 336 11.90 3.89 9.88
N LYS A 337 13.02 3.42 10.42
CA LYS A 337 13.56 2.09 10.16
C LYS A 337 13.57 1.26 11.44
N CYS A 338 12.63 0.33 11.52
CA CYS A 338 12.34 -0.52 12.68
C CYS A 338 13.14 -1.83 12.69
N GLY A 339 14.46 -1.77 12.59
CA GLY A 339 15.32 -2.94 12.84
C GLY A 339 16.17 -3.42 11.67
N TRP A 340 17.16 -4.23 12.06
CA TRP A 340 18.01 -5.13 11.28
C TRP A 340 18.35 -6.25 12.27
N ASP A 341 17.91 -7.50 12.11
CA ASP A 341 18.16 -8.52 13.13
C ASP A 341 19.44 -9.34 12.94
N ARG A 342 19.82 -10.04 14.03
CA ARG A 342 20.65 -11.24 14.04
C ARG A 342 19.83 -12.45 14.55
N GLY A 343 18.57 -12.58 14.14
CA GLY A 343 17.72 -13.75 14.40
C GLY A 343 16.71 -13.71 15.55
N ASN A 344 16.44 -12.56 16.20
CA ASN A 344 15.32 -12.42 17.16
C ASN A 344 14.64 -11.05 16.99
N PRO A 345 13.48 -10.94 16.33
CA PRO A 345 12.93 -9.62 15.98
C PRO A 345 12.00 -9.08 17.05
N ALA A 346 12.22 -7.83 17.46
CA ALA A 346 11.25 -7.04 18.22
C ALA A 346 9.86 -7.03 17.56
N ASP A 347 8.81 -7.00 18.37
CA ASP A 347 7.45 -6.75 17.89
C ASP A 347 7.28 -5.23 17.66
N PHE A 348 7.47 -4.81 16.41
CA PHE A 348 7.36 -3.41 16.02
C PHE A 348 5.97 -3.10 15.50
N LYS A 349 5.37 -2.08 16.11
CA LYS A 349 4.12 -1.45 15.68
C LYS A 349 4.41 -0.01 15.28
N VAL A 350 4.04 0.33 14.04
CA VAL A 350 4.19 1.68 13.51
C VAL A 350 2.81 2.13 13.04
N HIS A 351 2.19 3.05 13.76
CA HIS A 351 0.82 3.43 13.47
C HIS A 351 0.46 4.88 13.76
N HIS A 352 -0.54 5.41 13.07
CA HIS A 352 -1.00 6.79 13.29
C HIS A 352 0.11 7.83 13.14
N ASN A 353 1.13 7.56 12.32
CA ASN A 353 2.16 8.54 11.99
C ASN A 353 1.82 9.27 10.70
N LEU A 354 2.09 10.57 10.70
CA LEU A 354 1.97 11.42 9.52
C LEU A 354 3.38 11.68 8.94
N VAL A 355 3.68 11.07 7.80
CA VAL A 355 4.88 11.38 7.02
C VAL A 355 4.50 12.43 5.98
N LYS A 356 4.75 13.71 6.27
CA LYS A 356 4.35 14.82 5.40
C LYS A 356 5.10 14.85 4.07
N ARG A 357 6.35 14.40 4.09
CA ARG A 357 7.20 14.16 2.92
C ARG A 357 8.29 13.17 3.31
N ALA A 358 8.59 12.24 2.41
CA ALA A 358 9.79 11.41 2.42
C ALA A 358 10.39 11.39 1.01
N ARG A 359 11.68 11.70 0.88
CA ARG A 359 12.31 11.80 -0.45
C ARG A 359 12.71 10.46 -1.07
N GLN A 360 12.70 9.38 -0.26
CA GLN A 360 12.97 8.02 -0.72
C GLN A 360 12.05 7.00 -0.03
N ASN A 361 12.29 6.67 1.24
CA ASN A 361 11.51 5.66 1.94
C ASN A 361 10.78 6.21 3.17
N GLY A 362 9.53 5.75 3.36
CA GLY A 362 8.70 6.10 4.51
C GLY A 362 9.00 5.24 5.74
N LEU A 363 8.09 4.34 6.08
CA LEU A 363 8.09 3.56 7.34
C LEU A 363 8.41 2.09 7.06
N ARG A 364 9.54 1.57 7.56
CA ARG A 364 10.07 0.26 7.14
C ARG A 364 10.47 -0.66 8.28
N PHE A 365 10.46 -1.94 7.98
CA PHE A 365 10.93 -3.08 8.78
C PHE A 365 10.15 -3.32 10.08
N ALA A 366 8.86 -2.96 10.11
CA ALA A 366 7.97 -3.31 11.20
C ALA A 366 7.05 -4.47 10.78
N ARG A 367 6.62 -5.28 11.76
CA ARG A 367 5.63 -6.34 11.53
C ARG A 367 4.22 -5.78 11.39
N GLN A 368 3.89 -4.74 12.14
CA GLN A 368 2.59 -4.09 12.05
C GLN A 368 2.78 -2.65 11.60
N ILE A 369 2.23 -2.32 10.43
CA ILE A 369 2.23 -0.96 9.89
C ILE A 369 0.79 -0.60 9.57
N TYR A 370 0.16 0.25 10.38
CA TYR A 370 -1.27 0.53 10.20
C TYR A 370 -1.71 1.95 10.51
N HIS A 371 -2.81 2.41 9.90
CA HIS A 371 -3.36 3.76 10.15
C HIS A 371 -2.32 4.89 9.95
N ASN A 372 -1.28 4.70 9.14
CA ASN A 372 -0.33 5.77 8.82
C ASN A 372 -0.78 6.55 7.60
N GLU A 373 -0.37 7.81 7.52
CA GLU A 373 -0.56 8.67 6.34
C GLU A 373 0.82 9.06 5.79
N ILE A 374 1.12 8.62 4.56
CA ILE A 374 2.49 8.64 4.03
C ILE A 374 2.55 9.32 2.68
N TYR A 375 3.36 10.37 2.57
CA TYR A 375 3.57 11.11 1.33
C TYR A 375 5.00 10.94 0.82
N ILE A 376 5.15 10.28 -0.33
CA ILE A 376 6.44 10.05 -0.99
C ILE A 376 6.62 11.06 -2.12
N ASP A 377 7.65 11.90 -1.98
CA ASP A 377 8.18 12.72 -3.07
C ASP A 377 9.44 12.01 -3.57
N SER A 378 9.34 11.08 -4.51
CA SER A 378 10.50 10.26 -4.82
C SER A 378 11.58 11.02 -5.61
N TRP A 379 12.79 11.07 -5.06
CA TRP A 379 13.98 11.68 -5.65
C TRP A 379 15.02 10.65 -6.13
N SER A 380 14.75 9.36 -5.99
CA SER A 380 15.59 8.29 -6.52
C SER A 380 14.80 7.00 -6.72
N THR A 381 15.31 6.08 -7.53
CA THR A 381 14.65 4.78 -7.73
C THR A 381 14.65 3.94 -6.45
N ASN A 382 13.76 2.94 -6.36
CA ASN A 382 13.57 2.11 -5.15
C ASN A 382 13.08 2.92 -3.94
N SER A 383 12.06 3.73 -4.16
CA SER A 383 11.41 4.53 -3.11
C SER A 383 10.17 3.80 -2.59
N PHE A 384 10.14 3.44 -1.31
CA PHE A 384 9.07 2.64 -0.73
C PHE A 384 8.35 3.39 0.39
N ALA A 385 7.01 3.54 0.29
CA ALA A 385 6.21 4.14 1.35
C ALA A 385 6.23 3.29 2.63
N THR A 386 6.11 1.98 2.46
CA THR A 386 6.22 1.01 3.56
C THR A 386 7.30 -0.04 3.31
N GLY A 387 7.74 -0.75 4.34
CA GLY A 387 8.69 -1.86 4.22
C GLY A 387 8.37 -2.99 5.17
N SER A 388 8.12 -4.19 4.65
CA SER A 388 7.89 -5.38 5.47
C SER A 388 9.16 -5.86 6.15
N TYR A 389 9.04 -6.54 7.29
CA TYR A 389 10.17 -7.06 8.02
C TYR A 389 10.71 -8.35 7.39
N ARG A 390 10.01 -9.47 7.53
CA ARG A 390 10.45 -10.79 7.01
C ARG A 390 9.37 -11.85 7.11
N ASP A 391 8.59 -11.86 8.20
CA ASP A 391 7.61 -12.90 8.48
C ASP A 391 6.49 -12.37 9.38
N LYS A 392 5.25 -12.76 9.08
CA LYS A 392 4.03 -12.34 9.81
C LYS A 392 3.86 -10.82 9.80
N ASP A 393 4.08 -10.24 8.62
CA ASP A 393 3.94 -8.81 8.39
C ASP A 393 2.49 -8.51 8.02
N ASP A 394 1.93 -7.48 8.64
CA ASP A 394 0.56 -7.04 8.50
C ASP A 394 0.52 -5.52 8.27
N HIS A 395 0.10 -5.12 7.07
CA HIS A 395 0.08 -3.73 6.64
C HIS A 395 -1.37 -3.35 6.31
N HIS A 396 -2.01 -2.52 7.14
CA HIS A 396 -3.43 -2.23 6.93
C HIS A 396 -3.89 -0.82 7.27
N HIS A 397 -4.96 -0.36 6.61
CA HIS A 397 -5.56 0.96 6.89
C HIS A 397 -4.58 2.14 6.73
N ASN A 398 -3.48 1.95 6.00
CA ASN A 398 -2.57 3.04 5.67
C ASN A 398 -3.08 3.79 4.45
N ARG A 399 -2.76 5.08 4.39
CA ARG A 399 -3.01 5.96 3.26
C ARG A 399 -1.68 6.38 2.67
N VAL A 400 -1.44 6.01 1.42
CA VAL A 400 -0.19 6.31 0.71
C VAL A 400 -0.46 7.24 -0.46
N PHE A 401 0.28 8.34 -0.49
CA PHE A 401 0.27 9.33 -1.54
C PHE A 401 1.66 9.45 -2.12
N ALA A 402 1.80 9.47 -3.45
CA ALA A 402 3.14 9.50 -4.03
C ALA A 402 3.24 10.13 -5.43
N THR A 403 4.44 10.66 -5.70
CA THR A 403 4.93 11.03 -7.03
C THR A 403 6.44 10.75 -7.13
N GLY A 404 7.06 11.03 -8.28
CA GLY A 404 8.50 10.89 -8.48
C GLY A 404 8.95 9.59 -9.13
N TYR A 405 10.21 9.24 -8.91
CA TYR A 405 10.88 8.12 -9.57
C TYR A 405 10.64 6.78 -8.91
N ASN A 406 10.00 5.86 -9.62
CA ASN A 406 10.04 4.44 -9.25
C ASN A 406 9.59 4.25 -7.79
N ALA A 407 8.47 4.90 -7.43
CA ALA A 407 7.90 4.85 -6.09
C ALA A 407 6.91 3.69 -5.96
N TYR A 408 6.91 3.07 -4.78
CA TYR A 408 6.17 1.87 -4.44
C TYR A 408 5.37 2.09 -3.17
N ALA A 409 4.07 1.78 -3.17
CA ALA A 409 3.27 1.91 -1.94
C ALA A 409 3.53 0.75 -0.98
N PHE A 410 3.30 -0.49 -1.43
CA PHE A 410 3.45 -1.69 -0.60
C PHE A 410 4.38 -2.72 -1.25
N PRO A 411 5.48 -3.11 -0.56
CA PRO A 411 6.39 -4.12 -1.05
C PRO A 411 5.96 -5.52 -0.57
N TRP A 412 6.91 -6.45 -0.64
CA TRP A 412 6.77 -7.85 -0.25
C TRP A 412 7.55 -8.17 1.02
N SER A 413 7.27 -9.36 1.57
CA SER A 413 8.02 -10.00 2.65
C SER A 413 8.62 -11.34 2.19
N LYS A 414 9.33 -12.04 3.08
CA LYS A 414 9.77 -13.41 2.83
C LYS A 414 8.60 -14.38 3.01
N THR A 415 7.88 -14.34 4.13
CA THR A 415 6.75 -15.25 4.37
C THR A 415 5.58 -14.59 5.10
N ASN A 416 4.38 -15.14 4.98
CA ASN A 416 3.19 -14.76 5.76
C ASN A 416 2.95 -13.23 5.79
N LEU A 417 2.86 -12.62 4.60
CA LEU A 417 2.52 -11.20 4.46
C LEU A 417 1.02 -11.05 4.25
N ASN A 418 0.43 -10.07 4.90
CA ASN A 418 -0.93 -9.63 4.67
C ASN A 418 -0.95 -8.10 4.47
N VAL A 419 -1.25 -7.64 3.26
CA VAL A 419 -1.42 -6.21 2.94
C VAL A 419 -2.90 -5.99 2.63
N HIS A 420 -3.63 -5.26 3.48
CA HIS A 420 -5.07 -5.12 3.30
C HIS A 420 -5.71 -3.82 3.77
N HIS A 421 -6.87 -3.46 3.19
CA HIS A 421 -7.63 -2.27 3.58
C HIS A 421 -6.80 -0.97 3.49
N ASN A 422 -5.80 -0.93 2.60
CA ASN A 422 -5.00 0.26 2.37
C ASN A 422 -5.56 1.09 1.20
N PHE A 423 -5.35 2.39 1.27
CA PHE A 423 -5.70 3.33 0.22
C PHE A 423 -4.42 3.93 -0.39
N VAL A 424 -4.25 3.76 -1.70
CA VAL A 424 -3.12 4.28 -2.46
C VAL A 424 -3.63 5.25 -3.52
N HIS A 425 -3.17 6.49 -3.47
CA HIS A 425 -3.47 7.50 -4.49
C HIS A 425 -2.17 8.17 -4.96
N MET A 426 -1.76 7.89 -6.19
CA MET A 426 -0.49 8.32 -6.73
C MET A 426 -0.68 9.10 -8.04
N GLN A 427 0.14 10.12 -8.23
CA GLN A 427 0.14 10.96 -9.44
C GLN A 427 1.52 10.92 -10.07
N ALA A 428 1.62 10.25 -11.23
CA ALA A 428 2.84 10.15 -12.02
C ALA A 428 2.99 11.38 -12.92
N ILE A 429 4.16 12.01 -12.83
CA ILE A 429 4.58 13.09 -13.71
C ILE A 429 6.01 12.84 -14.16
N ASP A 430 6.32 13.32 -15.37
CA ASP A 430 7.69 13.30 -15.88
C ASP A 430 8.54 14.29 -15.09
N LEU A 431 9.30 13.78 -14.14
CA LEU A 431 10.29 14.52 -13.38
C LEU A 431 11.64 14.15 -14.00
N SER A 432 12.46 15.12 -14.35
CA SER A 432 13.83 14.87 -14.79
C SER A 432 14.82 15.54 -13.84
N HIS A 433 16.05 15.04 -13.77
CA HIS A 433 17.19 15.68 -13.11
C HIS A 433 17.17 15.76 -11.57
N ARG A 434 16.36 14.96 -10.85
CA ARG A 434 16.51 14.89 -9.37
C ARG A 434 17.61 13.92 -8.92
N TRP A 435 18.04 13.00 -9.78
CA TRP A 435 19.09 12.02 -9.48
C TRP A 435 20.15 11.91 -10.58
N GLY A 436 21.41 11.70 -10.20
CA GLY A 436 22.57 11.75 -11.11
C GLY A 436 23.04 10.41 -11.67
N GLU A 437 22.19 9.37 -11.66
CA GLU A 437 22.61 8.02 -12.06
C GLU A 437 22.44 7.73 -13.55
N THR A 438 23.35 6.92 -14.10
CA THR A 438 23.47 6.61 -15.54
C THR A 438 22.34 5.74 -16.11
N TRP A 439 21.55 5.07 -15.26
CA TRP A 439 20.38 4.28 -15.69
C TRP A 439 19.16 5.14 -16.02
N GLY A 440 19.26 6.46 -15.79
CA GLY A 440 18.24 7.44 -16.14
C GLY A 440 17.09 7.57 -15.15
N ASP A 441 16.27 8.55 -15.44
CA ASP A 441 15.08 8.94 -14.70
C ASP A 441 13.92 7.98 -15.02
N ILE A 442 13.73 6.93 -14.19
CA ILE A 442 12.62 5.98 -14.35
C ILE A 442 11.37 6.55 -13.68
N ASN A 443 10.56 7.28 -14.46
CA ASN A 443 9.28 7.85 -14.05
C ASN A 443 8.16 6.80 -13.98
N MET A 444 8.37 5.75 -13.19
CA MET A 444 7.42 4.67 -12.98
C MET A 444 6.80 4.77 -11.58
N LEU A 445 5.48 4.59 -11.46
CA LEU A 445 4.82 4.44 -10.17
C LEU A 445 4.17 3.06 -10.08
N ALA A 446 4.30 2.41 -8.91
CA ALA A 446 3.65 1.13 -8.67
C ALA A 446 2.96 1.05 -7.31
N GLY A 447 1.76 0.47 -7.29
CA GLY A 447 0.97 0.33 -6.07
C GLY A 447 1.50 -0.84 -5.24
N LEU A 448 1.23 -2.05 -5.71
CA LEU A 448 1.56 -3.29 -5.01
C LEU A 448 2.70 -4.00 -5.73
N ARG A 449 3.80 -4.26 -5.03
CA ARG A 449 4.99 -4.86 -5.64
C ARG A 449 5.46 -6.10 -4.92
N LEU A 450 5.86 -7.08 -5.71
CA LEU A 450 6.70 -8.19 -5.29
C LEU A 450 7.72 -8.46 -6.38
N THR A 451 9.01 -8.37 -6.03
CA THR A 451 10.08 -8.71 -6.97
C THR A 451 10.97 -9.82 -6.46
N ASN A 452 11.38 -10.70 -7.37
CA ASN A 452 12.65 -11.40 -7.33
C ASN A 452 13.65 -10.65 -8.23
N TYR A 453 14.95 -10.92 -8.05
CA TYR A 453 16.00 -10.31 -8.86
C TYR A 453 16.70 -11.36 -9.72
N GLY A 454 17.25 -10.90 -10.86
CA GLY A 454 17.98 -11.75 -11.80
C GLY A 454 17.09 -12.87 -12.37
N LYS A 455 17.53 -14.12 -12.25
CA LYS A 455 16.80 -15.30 -12.74
C LYS A 455 15.75 -15.84 -11.76
N GLY A 456 15.51 -15.17 -10.63
CA GLY A 456 14.64 -15.69 -9.58
C GLY A 456 15.33 -16.64 -8.60
N GLY A 457 14.54 -17.46 -7.91
CA GLY A 457 15.03 -18.42 -6.90
C GLY A 457 15.02 -17.93 -5.45
N GLN A 458 14.63 -16.67 -5.19
CA GLN A 458 14.49 -16.20 -3.82
C GLN A 458 13.13 -16.64 -3.26
N GLU A 459 13.16 -17.53 -2.26
CA GLU A 459 11.97 -18.14 -1.68
C GLU A 459 11.04 -17.13 -1.03
N ARG A 460 9.75 -17.23 -1.39
CA ARG A 460 8.64 -16.52 -0.76
C ARG A 460 7.44 -17.44 -0.58
N ASP A 461 6.69 -17.27 0.50
CA ASP A 461 5.51 -18.10 0.76
C ASP A 461 4.39 -17.32 1.44
N LYS A 462 3.13 -17.55 1.02
CA LYS A 462 1.90 -16.99 1.62
C LYS A 462 1.92 -15.47 1.70
N LEU A 463 1.81 -14.82 0.54
CA LEU A 463 1.79 -13.37 0.44
C LEU A 463 0.43 -12.92 -0.11
N ARG A 464 -0.37 -12.29 0.74
CA ARG A 464 -1.73 -11.83 0.43
C ARG A 464 -1.77 -10.31 0.30
N TYR A 465 -2.44 -9.84 -0.76
CA TYR A 465 -2.76 -8.43 -0.99
C TYR A 465 -4.26 -8.30 -1.20
N GLY A 466 -5.03 -8.09 -0.12
CA GLY A 466 -6.49 -8.15 -0.13
C GLY A 466 -7.18 -6.82 0.14
N ASP A 467 -8.36 -6.55 -0.40
CA ASP A 467 -9.20 -5.42 0.08
C ASP A 467 -8.53 -4.04 -0.04
N ASN A 468 -7.61 -3.85 -0.99
CA ASN A 468 -6.91 -2.59 -1.18
C ASN A 468 -7.59 -1.75 -2.27
N VAL A 469 -7.38 -0.43 -2.23
CA VAL A 469 -7.72 0.46 -3.34
C VAL A 469 -6.46 1.15 -3.82
N VAL A 470 -6.15 0.97 -5.11
CA VAL A 470 -4.98 1.53 -5.77
C VAL A 470 -5.40 2.41 -6.92
N ILE A 471 -5.04 3.68 -6.86
CA ILE A 471 -5.37 4.69 -7.86
C ILE A 471 -4.07 5.34 -8.29
N ILE A 472 -3.72 5.16 -9.56
CA ILE A 472 -2.54 5.78 -10.13
C ILE A 472 -2.93 6.43 -11.45
N ARG A 473 -2.74 7.75 -11.53
CA ARG A 473 -2.92 8.52 -12.77
C ARG A 473 -1.61 9.10 -13.21
N GLY A 474 -1.44 9.32 -14.50
CA GLY A 474 -0.17 9.82 -15.01
C GLY A 474 -0.25 10.56 -16.32
N ARG A 475 0.71 11.47 -16.50
CA ARG A 475 0.85 12.35 -17.66
C ARG A 475 2.33 12.59 -17.96
N GLY A 476 2.66 12.80 -19.23
CA GLY A 476 4.02 12.81 -19.74
C GLY A 476 4.56 11.40 -20.00
N LYS A 477 5.89 11.29 -20.15
CA LYS A 477 6.59 10.02 -20.38
C LYS A 477 6.72 9.22 -19.07
N VAL A 478 5.59 8.74 -18.57
CA VAL A 478 5.48 8.00 -17.32
C VAL A 478 5.03 6.57 -17.54
N GLU A 479 5.34 5.72 -16.55
CA GLU A 479 4.92 4.33 -16.48
C GLU A 479 4.07 4.12 -15.22
N ILE A 480 3.02 3.30 -15.31
CA ILE A 480 2.14 2.97 -14.19
C ILE A 480 1.94 1.47 -14.11
N ARG A 481 2.19 0.90 -12.93
CA ARG A 481 1.92 -0.50 -12.61
C ARG A 481 1.04 -0.58 -11.38
N GLY A 482 -0.27 -0.77 -11.54
CA GLY A 482 -1.14 -0.93 -10.37
C GLY A 482 -0.68 -2.07 -9.45
N THR A 483 -0.34 -3.20 -10.06
CA THR A 483 0.42 -4.30 -9.45
C THR A 483 1.63 -4.68 -10.30
N GLU A 484 2.69 -5.07 -9.63
CA GLU A 484 3.94 -5.53 -10.21
C GLU A 484 4.42 -6.77 -9.45
N PHE A 485 3.96 -7.95 -9.87
CA PHE A 485 4.26 -9.21 -9.18
C PHE A 485 5.12 -10.12 -10.01
N TYR A 486 6.21 -10.59 -9.40
CA TYR A 486 7.14 -11.53 -9.99
C TYR A 486 6.64 -12.97 -9.83
N SER A 487 6.52 -13.71 -10.93
CA SER A 487 6.25 -15.15 -10.93
C SER A 487 7.55 -15.97 -10.87
N ASP A 488 7.63 -16.98 -10.01
CA ASP A 488 8.77 -17.91 -9.95
C ASP A 488 8.35 -19.24 -9.30
N ALA A 489 9.10 -20.31 -9.54
CA ALA A 489 8.87 -21.60 -8.89
C ALA A 489 9.06 -21.55 -7.36
N THR A 490 9.81 -20.54 -6.87
CA THR A 490 10.08 -20.34 -5.43
C THR A 490 9.11 -19.39 -4.74
N ILE A 491 8.13 -18.85 -5.44
CA ILE A 491 7.10 -17.95 -4.88
C ILE A 491 5.80 -18.72 -4.77
N ARG A 492 5.43 -19.12 -3.56
CA ARG A 492 4.26 -19.95 -3.24
C ARG A 492 3.16 -19.10 -2.61
N GLY A 493 1.91 -19.35 -2.98
CA GLY A 493 0.75 -18.70 -2.36
C GLY A 493 0.74 -17.17 -2.48
N LEU A 494 1.11 -16.62 -3.65
CA LEU A 494 0.97 -15.20 -3.95
C LEU A 494 -0.45 -14.92 -4.48
N VAL A 495 -1.22 -14.16 -3.71
CA VAL A 495 -2.63 -13.85 -4.04
C VAL A 495 -2.87 -12.35 -3.86
N CYS A 496 -3.44 -11.72 -4.89
CA CYS A 496 -4.10 -10.42 -4.76
C CYS A 496 -5.60 -10.61 -4.92
N GLU A 497 -6.39 -10.15 -3.96
CA GLU A 497 -7.82 -10.37 -3.98
C GLU A 497 -8.63 -9.17 -3.53
N ASP A 498 -9.89 -9.11 -3.97
CA ASP A 498 -10.87 -8.12 -3.56
C ASP A 498 -10.35 -6.66 -3.66
N THR A 499 -9.43 -6.43 -4.61
CA THR A 499 -8.67 -5.18 -4.73
C THR A 499 -9.17 -4.40 -5.94
N THR A 500 -9.38 -3.10 -5.76
CA THR A 500 -9.70 -2.18 -6.85
C THR A 500 -8.42 -1.51 -7.33
N VAL A 501 -8.15 -1.58 -8.63
CA VAL A 501 -7.00 -0.96 -9.27
C VAL A 501 -7.46 -0.07 -10.41
N VAL A 502 -7.12 1.21 -10.30
CA VAL A 502 -7.32 2.25 -11.32
C VAL A 502 -5.94 2.68 -11.83
N ALA A 503 -5.71 2.54 -13.13
CA ALA A 503 -4.46 2.91 -13.79
C ALA A 503 -4.76 3.69 -15.08
N GLU A 504 -4.57 5.01 -15.08
CA GLU A 504 -5.08 5.88 -16.16
C GLU A 504 -4.04 6.89 -16.69
N ALA A 505 -3.99 7.02 -18.01
CA ALA A 505 -3.30 8.11 -18.71
C ALA A 505 -4.17 9.37 -18.74
N GLN A 506 -3.61 10.52 -18.39
CA GLN A 506 -4.29 11.81 -18.49
C GLN A 506 -3.86 12.63 -19.72
N ASP A 507 -2.99 12.06 -20.56
CA ASP A 507 -2.62 12.63 -21.87
C ASP A 507 -2.20 11.53 -22.85
N GLU A 508 -2.04 11.88 -24.12
CA GLU A 508 -1.66 10.92 -25.16
C GLU A 508 -0.23 10.39 -25.05
N THR A 509 0.65 11.05 -24.31
CA THR A 509 2.08 10.69 -24.23
C THR A 509 2.36 9.55 -23.25
N ALA A 510 1.51 9.38 -22.23
CA ALA A 510 1.61 8.27 -21.30
C ALA A 510 1.06 6.97 -21.97
N LYS A 511 1.97 6.05 -22.32
CA LYS A 511 1.65 4.82 -23.08
C LYS A 511 1.89 3.51 -22.33
N GLN A 512 2.63 3.53 -21.21
CA GLN A 512 3.04 2.34 -20.46
C GLN A 512 2.28 2.24 -19.13
N ILE A 513 0.98 2.01 -19.21
CA ILE A 513 0.09 1.99 -18.05
C ILE A 513 -0.66 0.66 -18.04
N ALA A 514 -0.71 -0.02 -16.89
CA ALA A 514 -1.62 -1.14 -16.69
C ALA A 514 -2.02 -1.32 -15.23
N CYS A 515 -3.21 -1.90 -15.00
CA CYS A 515 -3.62 -2.32 -13.65
C CYS A 515 -2.77 -3.49 -13.15
N VAL A 516 -2.50 -4.46 -14.02
CA VAL A 516 -1.66 -5.63 -13.73
C VAL A 516 -0.49 -5.68 -14.69
N VAL A 517 0.73 -5.71 -14.16
CA VAL A 517 1.94 -5.99 -14.94
C VAL A 517 2.55 -7.30 -14.45
N CYS A 518 2.54 -8.30 -15.33
CA CYS A 518 3.10 -9.63 -15.05
C CYS A 518 4.64 -9.58 -15.12
N GLN A 519 5.30 -9.64 -13.97
CA GLN A 519 6.77 -9.64 -13.88
C GLN A 519 7.31 -11.04 -13.65
N GLY A 520 8.58 -11.24 -13.99
CA GLY A 520 9.25 -12.52 -13.83
C GLY A 520 10.38 -12.71 -14.83
N HIS A 521 10.80 -13.96 -15.00
CA HIS A 521 11.81 -14.34 -15.97
C HIS A 521 11.21 -15.25 -17.05
N TYR A 522 11.35 -14.86 -18.32
CA TYR A 522 10.79 -15.60 -19.47
C TYR A 522 11.18 -17.08 -19.50
N ASN A 523 12.42 -17.41 -19.10
CA ASN A 523 12.95 -18.79 -19.05
C ASN A 523 12.60 -19.55 -17.75
N LYS A 524 11.39 -19.36 -17.21
CA LYS A 524 10.88 -20.05 -16.02
C LYS A 524 9.50 -20.66 -16.29
N PRO A 525 9.41 -21.72 -17.12
CA PRO A 525 8.15 -22.39 -17.44
C PRO A 525 7.47 -23.03 -16.22
N ASP A 526 8.25 -23.33 -15.19
CA ASP A 526 7.89 -23.94 -13.92
C ASP A 526 7.35 -22.93 -12.88
N SER A 527 7.19 -21.66 -13.26
CA SER A 527 6.68 -20.62 -12.35
C SER A 527 5.33 -21.04 -11.76
N LEU A 528 5.18 -20.92 -10.45
CA LEU A 528 3.92 -21.20 -9.79
C LEU A 528 2.90 -20.08 -10.06
N PRO A 529 1.58 -20.36 -9.91
CA PRO A 529 0.56 -19.36 -10.21
C PRO A 529 0.65 -18.12 -9.33
N VAL A 530 0.61 -16.94 -9.95
CA VAL A 530 0.27 -15.66 -9.29
C VAL A 530 -1.22 -15.42 -9.49
N VAL A 531 -1.98 -15.39 -8.40
CA VAL A 531 -3.46 -15.35 -8.48
C VAL A 531 -3.98 -13.94 -8.20
N TYR A 532 -4.82 -13.44 -9.10
CA TYR A 532 -5.64 -12.25 -8.92
C TYR A 532 -7.09 -12.70 -8.84
N ARG A 533 -7.79 -12.41 -7.76
CA ARG A 533 -9.14 -12.92 -7.51
C ARG A 533 -10.10 -11.79 -7.16
N ASN A 534 -11.28 -11.73 -7.78
CA ASN A 534 -12.31 -10.73 -7.44
C ASN A 534 -11.84 -9.27 -7.57
N CYS A 535 -10.80 -9.01 -8.36
CA CYS A 535 -10.28 -7.65 -8.52
C CYS A 535 -11.12 -6.83 -9.50
N ARG A 536 -11.18 -5.52 -9.28
CA ARG A 536 -11.79 -4.56 -10.19
C ARG A 536 -10.67 -3.80 -10.90
N LEU A 537 -10.52 -4.00 -12.21
CA LEU A 537 -9.41 -3.46 -12.99
C LEU A 537 -9.93 -2.39 -13.94
N ILE A 538 -9.57 -1.13 -13.72
CA ILE A 538 -10.07 0.03 -14.46
C ILE A 538 -8.89 0.74 -15.13
N SER A 539 -8.89 0.84 -16.45
CA SER A 539 -7.85 1.55 -17.20
C SER A 539 -8.36 2.12 -18.51
N ASN A 540 -7.71 3.17 -18.99
CA ASN A 540 -7.91 3.72 -20.33
C ASN A 540 -6.78 3.35 -21.32
N ILE A 541 -5.78 2.57 -20.89
CA ILE A 541 -4.70 2.04 -21.74
C ILE A 541 -4.72 0.52 -21.77
N CYS A 542 -4.64 -0.12 -20.61
CA CYS A 542 -4.49 -1.58 -20.52
C CYS A 542 -4.91 -2.10 -19.15
N ASN A 543 -5.75 -3.14 -19.10
CA ASN A 543 -6.05 -3.76 -17.81
C ASN A 543 -4.93 -4.71 -17.38
N VAL A 544 -4.48 -5.60 -18.27
CA VAL A 544 -3.43 -6.58 -17.94
C VAL A 544 -2.36 -6.59 -19.03
N ARG A 545 -1.14 -6.30 -18.60
CA ARG A 545 0.06 -6.36 -19.42
C ARG A 545 0.87 -7.59 -19.03
N PHE A 546 0.94 -8.56 -19.94
CA PHE A 546 1.75 -9.76 -19.83
C PHE A 546 3.21 -9.44 -20.18
N GLY A 547 3.87 -8.71 -19.29
CA GLY A 547 5.27 -8.32 -19.41
C GLY A 547 5.51 -6.98 -20.11
N ASP A 548 6.61 -6.35 -19.71
CA ASP A 548 7.13 -5.11 -20.28
C ASP A 548 8.66 -5.16 -20.36
N SER A 549 9.28 -4.04 -20.73
CA SER A 549 10.74 -3.94 -20.88
C SER A 549 11.50 -4.29 -19.58
N TYR A 550 10.85 -4.16 -18.43
CA TYR A 550 11.45 -4.45 -17.13
C TYR A 550 11.43 -5.96 -16.79
N GLY A 551 10.37 -6.68 -17.17
CA GLY A 551 10.34 -8.13 -16.98
C GLY A 551 9.05 -8.80 -17.46
N LYS A 552 9.07 -10.14 -17.48
CA LYS A 552 8.05 -10.97 -18.14
C LYS A 552 7.76 -12.23 -17.33
N GLY A 553 6.66 -12.22 -16.59
CA GLY A 553 6.21 -13.36 -15.78
C GLY A 553 5.45 -14.39 -16.58
N ASN A 554 5.49 -15.65 -16.12
CA ASN A 554 4.66 -16.74 -16.59
C ASN A 554 3.57 -17.05 -15.56
N ASN A 555 2.50 -17.74 -15.97
CA ASN A 555 1.54 -18.35 -15.04
C ASN A 555 0.75 -17.37 -14.14
N HIS A 556 0.36 -16.21 -14.66
CA HIS A 556 -0.55 -15.29 -13.94
C HIS A 556 -2.02 -15.64 -14.20
N HIS A 557 -2.80 -15.84 -13.14
CA HIS A 557 -4.19 -16.29 -13.19
C HIS A 557 -5.11 -15.15 -12.72
N ILE A 558 -5.92 -14.61 -13.62
CA ILE A 558 -6.93 -13.59 -13.35
C ILE A 558 -8.28 -14.29 -13.24
N VAL A 559 -8.86 -14.30 -12.04
CA VAL A 559 -10.00 -15.15 -11.69
C VAL A 559 -11.14 -14.30 -11.13
N ASN A 560 -12.32 -14.38 -11.75
CA ASN A 560 -13.52 -13.69 -11.26
C ASN A 560 -13.32 -12.17 -11.13
N CYS A 561 -12.46 -11.59 -11.96
CA CYS A 561 -12.19 -10.14 -11.97
C CYS A 561 -13.13 -9.42 -12.94
N THR A 562 -13.32 -8.12 -12.72
CA THR A 562 -14.04 -7.25 -13.66
C THR A 562 -13.08 -6.34 -14.40
N PHE A 563 -13.17 -6.32 -15.73
CA PHE A 563 -12.43 -5.41 -16.61
C PHE A 563 -13.29 -4.23 -17.00
N THR A 564 -12.81 -3.02 -16.75
CA THR A 564 -13.47 -1.77 -17.12
C THR A 564 -12.52 -0.91 -17.93
N ARG A 565 -13.01 -0.42 -19.08
CA ARG A 565 -12.35 0.62 -19.86
C ARG A 565 -12.86 1.98 -19.42
N SER A 566 -11.97 2.86 -18.99
CA SER A 566 -12.28 4.29 -18.82
C SER A 566 -11.88 5.08 -20.07
N GLY A 567 -12.54 6.21 -20.28
CA GLY A 567 -12.30 7.10 -21.42
C GLY A 567 -12.53 6.46 -22.80
N SER A 568 -12.01 7.14 -23.82
CA SER A 568 -12.28 6.83 -25.24
C SER A 568 -11.04 6.55 -26.08
N ARG A 569 -9.85 6.47 -25.47
CA ARG A 569 -8.57 6.35 -26.19
C ARG A 569 -8.51 5.20 -27.19
N ASP A 570 -8.04 5.47 -28.40
CA ASP A 570 -7.97 4.47 -29.48
C ASP A 570 -6.85 3.44 -29.32
N ASP A 571 -5.81 3.77 -28.56
CA ASP A 571 -4.68 2.86 -28.27
C ASP A 571 -4.92 1.94 -27.07
N TYR A 572 -6.16 1.86 -26.59
CA TYR A 572 -6.57 0.95 -25.52
C TYR A 572 -6.62 -0.51 -26.01
N HIS A 573 -6.14 -1.42 -25.17
CA HIS A 573 -6.39 -2.86 -25.30
C HIS A 573 -6.59 -3.51 -23.93
N THR A 574 -7.55 -4.42 -23.82
CA THR A 574 -7.81 -5.18 -22.58
C THR A 574 -6.56 -5.93 -22.12
N PHE A 575 -5.86 -6.57 -23.08
CA PHE A 575 -4.61 -7.27 -22.87
C PHE A 575 -3.48 -6.74 -23.75
N VAL A 576 -2.27 -6.67 -23.20
CA VAL A 576 -1.06 -6.37 -23.97
C VAL A 576 0.01 -7.39 -23.65
N PHE A 577 0.62 -7.99 -24.65
CA PHE A 577 1.89 -8.71 -24.51
C PHE A 577 3.04 -7.77 -24.90
N GLY A 578 4.13 -7.80 -24.13
CA GLY A 578 5.25 -6.87 -24.25
C GLY A 578 6.56 -7.44 -23.70
N GLY A 579 7.64 -6.66 -23.85
CA GLY A 579 8.87 -6.85 -23.07
C GLY A 579 10.01 -7.61 -23.73
N GLN A 580 9.88 -8.04 -24.99
CA GLN A 580 10.78 -8.96 -25.68
C GLN A 580 10.64 -10.39 -25.13
N TYR A 581 10.81 -11.41 -25.99
CA TYR A 581 10.62 -12.85 -25.67
C TYR A 581 9.16 -13.29 -25.47
N TRP A 582 8.95 -14.52 -24.99
CA TRP A 582 7.64 -15.13 -24.83
C TRP A 582 7.31 -15.38 -23.36
N ASN A 583 6.02 -15.37 -23.02
CA ASN A 583 5.49 -15.79 -21.73
C ASN A 583 4.13 -16.48 -21.88
N PHE A 584 3.84 -17.39 -20.98
CA PHE A 584 2.75 -18.35 -21.13
C PHE A 584 2.25 -18.87 -19.79
N GLY A 585 1.24 -19.74 -19.81
CA GLY A 585 0.62 -20.29 -18.60
C GLY A 585 -0.45 -19.36 -18.02
N HIS A 586 -0.72 -18.22 -18.66
CA HIS A 586 -1.69 -17.26 -18.17
C HIS A 586 -3.12 -17.78 -18.31
N VAL A 587 -3.97 -17.41 -17.36
CA VAL A 587 -5.38 -17.83 -17.30
C VAL A 587 -6.24 -16.61 -17.04
N ILE A 588 -7.27 -16.42 -17.87
CA ILE A 588 -8.39 -15.52 -17.62
C ILE A 588 -9.60 -16.40 -17.36
N ARG A 589 -10.09 -16.45 -16.13
CA ARG A 589 -11.15 -17.35 -15.73
C ARG A 589 -12.30 -16.60 -15.10
N ASP A 590 -13.52 -16.89 -15.55
CA ASP A 590 -14.75 -16.38 -14.92
C ASP A 590 -14.84 -14.85 -14.84
N CYS A 591 -14.10 -14.14 -15.68
CA CYS A 591 -14.04 -12.68 -15.63
C CYS A 591 -15.22 -12.02 -16.35
N VAL A 592 -15.55 -10.81 -15.90
CA VAL A 592 -16.58 -9.96 -16.49
C VAL A 592 -15.91 -8.87 -17.32
N PHE A 593 -16.40 -8.68 -18.55
CA PHE A 593 -15.90 -7.68 -19.49
C PHE A 593 -16.93 -6.57 -19.67
N GLY A 594 -16.61 -5.35 -19.22
CA GLY A 594 -17.44 -4.16 -19.41
C GLY A 594 -17.34 -3.59 -20.84
N PRO A 595 -18.09 -2.51 -21.13
CA PRO A 595 -18.13 -1.89 -22.46
C PRO A 595 -16.75 -1.52 -23.01
N GLY A 596 -16.44 -2.01 -24.22
CA GLY A 596 -15.16 -1.76 -24.88
C GLY A 596 -13.98 -2.60 -24.36
N THR A 597 -14.24 -3.61 -23.53
CA THR A 597 -13.29 -4.65 -23.13
C THR A 597 -13.72 -6.00 -23.71
N ALA A 598 -12.77 -6.90 -23.97
CA ALA A 598 -13.09 -8.24 -24.45
C ALA A 598 -12.01 -9.26 -24.08
N TYR A 599 -12.41 -10.53 -23.93
CA TYR A 599 -11.50 -11.61 -23.58
C TYR A 599 -10.41 -11.87 -24.63
N ASN A 600 -10.66 -11.45 -25.88
CA ASN A 600 -9.78 -11.65 -27.02
C ASN A 600 -9.28 -10.34 -27.65
N ASP A 601 -9.50 -9.21 -26.97
CA ASP A 601 -8.86 -7.94 -27.31
C ASP A 601 -7.44 -7.91 -26.73
N VAL A 602 -6.48 -8.23 -27.60
CA VAL A 602 -5.07 -8.34 -27.24
C VAL A 602 -4.20 -7.67 -28.29
N TRP A 603 -3.26 -6.84 -27.82
CA TRP A 603 -2.18 -6.30 -28.63
C TRP A 603 -0.89 -7.08 -28.38
N TRP A 604 -0.37 -7.70 -29.44
CA TRP A 604 0.89 -8.41 -29.43
C TRP A 604 2.00 -7.49 -29.90
N LYS A 605 2.84 -6.99 -29.00
CA LYS A 605 4.02 -6.21 -29.36
C LYS A 605 5.23 -6.74 -28.63
N GLU A 606 6.36 -6.75 -29.32
CA GLU A 606 7.63 -7.17 -28.74
C GLU A 606 7.55 -8.54 -28.04
N THR A 607 6.85 -9.52 -28.63
CA THR A 607 6.64 -10.83 -27.99
C THR A 607 6.85 -12.01 -28.95
N GLY A 608 7.14 -13.19 -28.41
CA GLY A 608 7.44 -14.40 -29.20
C GLY A 608 6.18 -15.19 -29.57
N ARG A 609 6.26 -15.96 -30.66
CA ARG A 609 5.15 -16.83 -31.13
C ARG A 609 4.68 -17.92 -30.15
N ARG A 610 5.47 -18.14 -29.09
CA ARG A 610 5.19 -19.11 -28.02
C ARG A 610 4.29 -18.53 -26.92
N SER A 611 4.01 -17.22 -26.95
CA SER A 611 3.17 -16.58 -25.94
C SER A 611 1.72 -17.04 -26.06
N TRP A 612 1.05 -17.23 -24.92
CA TRP A 612 -0.37 -17.61 -24.89
C TRP A 612 -1.03 -17.36 -23.55
N TYR A 613 -2.36 -17.25 -23.59
CA TYR A 613 -3.22 -17.32 -22.41
C TYR A 613 -4.47 -18.17 -22.70
N LYS A 614 -5.05 -18.73 -21.64
CA LYS A 614 -6.31 -19.48 -21.68
C LYS A 614 -7.46 -18.59 -21.26
N VAL A 615 -8.60 -18.74 -21.91
CA VAL A 615 -9.89 -18.25 -21.41
C VAL A 615 -10.67 -19.42 -20.89
N GLN A 616 -11.09 -19.34 -19.62
CA GLN A 616 -11.73 -20.43 -18.91
C GLN A 616 -13.03 -20.00 -18.26
N TRP A 617 -13.91 -20.96 -18.08
CA TRP A 617 -15.15 -20.80 -17.32
C TRP A 617 -15.34 -22.00 -16.40
N THR A 618 -15.88 -21.76 -15.23
CA THR A 618 -16.19 -22.83 -14.28
C THR A 618 -17.48 -23.53 -14.67
N LEU A 619 -17.39 -24.86 -14.79
CA LEU A 619 -18.54 -25.75 -14.79
C LEU A 619 -18.75 -26.27 -13.36
N THR A 620 -19.88 -25.95 -12.76
CA THR A 620 -20.33 -26.55 -11.50
C THR A 620 -21.22 -27.73 -11.82
N LEU A 621 -20.80 -28.94 -11.44
CA LEU A 621 -21.52 -30.19 -11.69
C LEU A 621 -22.03 -30.79 -10.37
N LYS A 622 -23.32 -31.13 -10.33
CA LYS A 622 -23.97 -31.84 -9.23
C LYS A 622 -24.41 -33.23 -9.64
N ALA A 623 -24.03 -34.26 -8.88
CA ALA A 623 -24.51 -35.62 -9.05
C ALA A 623 -24.40 -36.39 -7.72
N PRO A 624 -24.93 -37.62 -7.60
CA PRO A 624 -24.81 -38.38 -6.36
C PRO A 624 -23.33 -38.51 -5.90
N PRO A 625 -23.06 -38.46 -4.58
CA PRO A 625 -21.71 -38.66 -4.06
C PRO A 625 -21.08 -39.95 -4.60
N GLY A 626 -19.78 -39.91 -4.93
CA GLY A 626 -19.08 -41.04 -5.52
C GLY A 626 -19.32 -41.24 -7.03
N ALA A 627 -20.12 -40.40 -7.69
CA ALA A 627 -20.24 -40.43 -9.15
C ALA A 627 -18.89 -40.14 -9.82
N LYS A 628 -18.51 -40.95 -10.81
CA LYS A 628 -17.32 -40.72 -11.64
C LYS A 628 -17.65 -39.69 -12.71
N VAL A 629 -16.73 -38.79 -12.99
CA VAL A 629 -16.86 -37.75 -14.01
C VAL A 629 -15.64 -37.75 -14.90
N THR A 630 -15.87 -37.82 -16.21
CA THR A 630 -14.85 -37.60 -17.23
C THR A 630 -15.34 -36.49 -18.15
N ILE A 631 -14.51 -35.48 -18.37
CA ILE A 631 -14.79 -34.36 -19.27
C ILE A 631 -13.72 -34.34 -20.37
N ARG A 632 -14.15 -34.39 -21.62
CA ARG A 632 -13.28 -34.28 -22.80
C ARG A 632 -13.49 -32.95 -23.50
N GLN A 633 -12.41 -32.28 -23.88
CA GLN A 633 -12.47 -31.06 -24.67
C GLN A 633 -12.70 -31.37 -26.15
N ALA A 634 -13.15 -30.38 -26.94
CA ALA A 634 -13.55 -30.59 -28.34
C ALA A 634 -12.42 -31.14 -29.24
N GLN A 635 -11.18 -30.75 -28.95
CA GLN A 635 -9.99 -31.13 -29.71
C GLN A 635 -8.73 -31.03 -28.84
N ALA A 636 -7.66 -31.74 -29.18
CA ALA A 636 -6.36 -31.53 -28.55
C ALA A 636 -5.85 -30.08 -28.70
N LEU A 637 -5.13 -29.58 -27.68
CA LEU A 637 -4.55 -28.23 -27.71
C LEU A 637 -3.43 -28.08 -28.75
N GLU A 638 -2.64 -29.13 -28.96
CA GLU A 638 -1.59 -29.20 -29.97
C GLU A 638 -1.73 -30.51 -30.75
N ALA A 639 -1.60 -30.44 -32.07
CA ALA A 639 -1.58 -31.63 -32.92
C ALA A 639 -0.28 -32.41 -32.68
N LYS A 640 -0.38 -33.74 -32.54
CA LYS A 640 0.78 -34.62 -32.38
C LYS A 640 1.65 -34.64 -33.64
N THR A 641 1.02 -34.55 -34.82
CA THR A 641 1.63 -34.39 -36.14
C THR A 641 0.68 -33.60 -37.06
N PRO A 642 1.14 -33.04 -38.20
CA PRO A 642 0.28 -32.37 -39.17
C PRO A 642 -0.77 -33.29 -39.83
N GLU A 643 -0.54 -34.61 -39.85
CA GLU A 643 -1.36 -35.58 -40.59
C GLU A 643 -2.33 -36.41 -39.72
N GLU A 644 -2.23 -36.38 -38.39
CA GLU A 644 -3.15 -37.10 -37.48
C GLU A 644 -4.29 -36.20 -36.99
N PRO A 645 -5.55 -36.70 -36.95
CA PRO A 645 -6.65 -35.96 -36.37
C PRO A 645 -6.45 -35.75 -34.85
N ASN A 646 -6.72 -34.52 -34.38
CA ASN A 646 -6.62 -34.15 -32.98
C ASN A 646 -7.65 -34.91 -32.14
N GLU A 647 -7.28 -36.04 -31.53
CA GLU A 647 -8.16 -36.74 -30.60
C GLU A 647 -8.53 -35.84 -29.40
N PRO A 648 -9.80 -35.85 -28.96
CA PRO A 648 -10.26 -35.13 -27.75
C PRO A 648 -9.41 -35.47 -26.52
N GLU A 649 -8.77 -34.46 -25.93
CA GLU A 649 -7.99 -34.61 -24.69
C GLU A 649 -8.93 -34.63 -23.47
N THR A 650 -8.56 -35.39 -22.44
CA THR A 650 -9.28 -35.36 -21.16
C THR A 650 -8.97 -34.06 -20.42
N ALA A 651 -9.98 -33.19 -20.27
CA ALA A 651 -9.89 -31.95 -19.51
C ALA A 651 -10.04 -32.16 -17.99
N PHE A 652 -10.80 -33.19 -17.59
CA PHE A 652 -10.99 -33.58 -16.20
C PHE A 652 -11.34 -35.06 -16.09
N ASP A 653 -10.76 -35.76 -15.12
CA ASP A 653 -11.20 -37.11 -14.71
C ASP A 653 -11.14 -37.16 -13.18
N GLY A 654 -12.25 -37.50 -12.54
CA GLY A 654 -12.35 -37.51 -11.09
C GLY A 654 -13.64 -38.09 -10.58
N THR A 655 -13.82 -38.06 -9.26
CA THR A 655 -14.99 -38.58 -8.57
C THR A 655 -15.56 -37.50 -7.67
N LEU A 656 -16.89 -37.36 -7.62
CA LEU A 656 -17.55 -36.40 -6.74
C LEU A 656 -17.36 -36.77 -5.28
N GLY A 657 -17.06 -35.75 -4.48
CA GLY A 657 -16.95 -35.87 -3.03
C GLY A 657 -18.30 -36.08 -2.32
N PRO A 658 -18.30 -36.12 -0.98
CA PRO A 658 -19.48 -36.38 -0.16
C PRO A 658 -20.64 -35.40 -0.36
N ASN A 659 -20.36 -34.18 -0.81
CA ASN A 659 -21.37 -33.15 -1.11
C ASN A 659 -22.03 -33.32 -2.48
N GLY A 660 -21.59 -34.27 -3.31
CA GLY A 660 -22.14 -34.49 -4.63
C GLY A 660 -21.92 -33.32 -5.59
N GLU A 661 -20.84 -32.56 -5.43
CA GLU A 661 -20.56 -31.37 -6.24
C GLU A 661 -19.08 -31.27 -6.61
N VAL A 662 -18.79 -30.80 -7.82
CA VAL A 662 -17.44 -30.48 -8.28
C VAL A 662 -17.47 -29.22 -9.14
N GLU A 663 -16.49 -28.34 -8.94
CA GLU A 663 -16.22 -27.20 -9.81
C GLU A 663 -15.01 -27.49 -10.68
N VAL A 664 -15.20 -27.45 -12.00
CA VAL A 664 -14.15 -27.76 -12.97
C VAL A 664 -13.91 -26.53 -13.85
N PRO A 665 -12.70 -25.95 -13.86
CA PRO A 665 -12.35 -24.91 -14.82
C PRO A 665 -12.13 -25.53 -16.20
N LEU A 666 -13.02 -25.24 -17.14
CA LEU A 666 -12.96 -25.72 -18.52
C LEU A 666 -12.54 -24.59 -19.46
N THR A 667 -11.76 -24.94 -20.48
CA THR A 667 -11.13 -23.93 -21.36
C THR A 667 -12.03 -23.64 -22.55
N GLN A 668 -12.50 -22.40 -22.70
CA GLN A 668 -13.19 -21.93 -23.91
C GLN A 668 -12.24 -22.01 -25.11
N CYS A 669 -11.10 -21.34 -24.99
CA CYS A 669 -10.12 -21.21 -26.04
C CYS A 669 -8.71 -20.90 -25.49
N VAL A 670 -7.71 -21.14 -26.34
CA VAL A 670 -6.35 -20.64 -26.17
C VAL A 670 -6.07 -19.56 -27.20
N ILE A 671 -5.60 -18.41 -26.73
CA ILE A 671 -5.31 -17.25 -27.57
C ILE A 671 -3.79 -17.12 -27.74
N ARG A 672 -3.35 -17.03 -29.00
CA ARG A 672 -1.95 -16.99 -29.42
C ARG A 672 -1.72 -15.86 -30.44
N PRO A 673 -0.49 -15.34 -30.57
CA PRO A 673 -0.15 -14.48 -31.69
C PRO A 673 -0.22 -15.25 -33.02
N PRO A 674 -0.25 -14.53 -34.16
CA PRO A 674 -0.18 -15.13 -35.49
C PRO A 674 1.12 -15.91 -35.70
N VAL A 675 1.11 -16.87 -36.63
CA VAL A 675 2.30 -17.68 -36.94
C VAL A 675 3.44 -16.82 -37.49
N LYS A 676 3.11 -15.84 -38.33
CA LYS A 676 4.02 -14.87 -38.92
C LYS A 676 3.46 -13.47 -38.72
N TYR A 677 4.24 -12.59 -38.11
CA TYR A 677 3.90 -11.17 -37.96
C TYR A 677 5.16 -10.36 -37.64
N ASN A 678 5.10 -9.04 -37.86
CA ASN A 678 6.16 -8.13 -37.46
C ASN A 678 6.05 -7.82 -35.95
N TRP A 679 6.77 -8.58 -35.15
CA TRP A 679 6.74 -8.47 -33.68
C TRP A 679 7.13 -7.08 -33.15
N LYS A 680 7.91 -6.27 -33.89
CA LYS A 680 8.26 -4.89 -33.47
C LYS A 680 7.13 -3.90 -33.72
N ALA A 681 6.48 -4.01 -34.88
CA ALA A 681 5.33 -3.16 -35.22
C ALA A 681 4.10 -3.48 -34.37
N GLY A 682 3.97 -4.76 -33.99
CA GLY A 682 2.85 -5.29 -33.23
C GLY A 682 1.64 -5.63 -34.10
N THR A 683 0.67 -6.35 -33.53
CA THR A 683 -0.58 -6.70 -34.21
C THR A 683 -1.71 -7.03 -33.23
N VAL A 684 -2.97 -6.81 -33.65
CA VAL A 684 -4.19 -7.30 -32.99
C VAL A 684 -4.62 -8.68 -33.50
N ASP A 685 -4.04 -9.12 -34.62
CA ASP A 685 -4.33 -10.42 -35.19
C ASP A 685 -3.94 -11.51 -34.20
N ARG A 686 -4.73 -12.58 -34.17
CA ARG A 686 -4.56 -13.67 -33.21
C ARG A 686 -5.05 -14.97 -33.78
N ARG A 687 -4.54 -16.06 -33.21
CA ARG A 687 -5.12 -17.39 -33.36
C ARG A 687 -5.91 -17.71 -32.11
N GLU A 688 -7.20 -17.96 -32.28
CA GLU A 688 -8.10 -18.39 -31.21
C GLU A 688 -8.42 -19.88 -31.44
N ILE A 689 -7.80 -20.74 -30.63
CA ILE A 689 -7.97 -22.19 -30.73
C ILE A 689 -9.09 -22.58 -29.76
N ALA A 690 -10.30 -22.79 -30.29
CA ALA A 690 -11.46 -23.18 -29.48
C ALA A 690 -11.32 -24.62 -28.95
N LEU A 691 -11.54 -24.83 -27.66
CA LEU A 691 -11.52 -26.16 -27.03
C LEU A 691 -12.92 -26.60 -26.56
N THR A 692 -13.92 -25.83 -26.94
CA THR A 692 -15.33 -26.03 -26.62
C THR A 692 -16.11 -26.38 -27.91
N PRO A 693 -17.23 -27.12 -27.84
CA PRO A 693 -17.90 -27.62 -26.63
C PRO A 693 -17.20 -28.82 -25.97
N HIS A 694 -17.38 -28.99 -24.66
CA HIS A 694 -16.84 -30.14 -23.91
C HIS A 694 -17.89 -31.24 -23.79
N THR A 695 -17.46 -32.50 -23.85
CA THR A 695 -18.30 -33.66 -23.56
C THR A 695 -18.12 -34.05 -22.10
N VAL A 696 -19.19 -33.92 -21.31
CA VAL A 696 -19.25 -34.27 -19.88
C VAL A 696 -19.94 -35.62 -19.75
N THR A 697 -19.25 -36.59 -19.19
CA THR A 697 -19.76 -37.94 -18.92
C THR A 697 -19.75 -38.18 -17.43
N VAL A 698 -20.90 -38.56 -16.87
CA VAL A 698 -21.08 -38.87 -15.44
C VAL A 698 -21.58 -40.29 -15.29
N THR A 699 -20.87 -41.11 -14.50
CA THR A 699 -21.25 -42.47 -14.17
C THR A 699 -21.67 -42.55 -12.70
N ALA A 700 -22.92 -42.92 -12.43
CA ALA A 700 -23.46 -43.08 -11.09
C ALA A 700 -24.34 -44.34 -11.02
N GLY A 701 -24.16 -45.17 -9.98
CA GLY A 701 -24.95 -46.39 -9.80
C GLY A 701 -24.88 -47.37 -10.99
N GLY A 702 -23.76 -47.41 -11.71
CA GLY A 702 -23.55 -48.25 -12.90
C GLY A 702 -24.21 -47.73 -14.19
N LYS A 703 -24.83 -46.55 -14.17
CA LYS A 703 -25.41 -45.90 -15.36
C LYS A 703 -24.58 -44.68 -15.77
N GLU A 704 -24.50 -44.43 -17.07
CA GLU A 704 -23.79 -43.30 -17.66
C GLU A 704 -24.76 -42.27 -18.23
N ALA A 705 -24.47 -40.99 -18.00
CA ALA A 705 -25.15 -39.85 -18.60
C ALA A 705 -24.11 -38.95 -19.26
N THR A 706 -24.37 -38.52 -20.49
CA THR A 706 -23.46 -37.66 -21.26
C THR A 706 -24.17 -36.40 -21.73
N ALA A 707 -23.50 -35.25 -21.66
CA ALA A 707 -23.97 -33.98 -22.19
C ALA A 707 -22.82 -33.18 -22.80
N THR A 708 -23.14 -32.32 -23.77
CA THR A 708 -22.19 -31.41 -24.40
C THR A 708 -22.39 -29.99 -23.87
N VAL A 709 -21.33 -29.32 -23.46
CA VAL A 709 -21.38 -27.99 -22.83
C VAL A 709 -20.44 -27.01 -23.53
N GLU A 710 -21.02 -25.95 -24.07
CA GLU A 710 -20.27 -24.81 -24.59
C GLU A 710 -19.86 -23.86 -23.46
N MET A 711 -18.57 -23.60 -23.32
CA MET A 711 -18.01 -22.80 -22.24
C MET A 711 -17.74 -21.38 -22.74
N THR A 712 -18.76 -20.54 -22.73
CA THR A 712 -18.67 -19.08 -23.03
C THR A 712 -19.06 -18.21 -21.83
N ARG A 713 -19.47 -18.86 -20.74
CA ARG A 713 -19.84 -18.32 -19.43
C ARG A 713 -19.74 -19.43 -18.39
N LYS A 714 -19.86 -19.11 -17.10
CA LYS A 714 -20.08 -20.13 -16.05
C LYS A 714 -21.29 -21.00 -16.41
N ARG A 715 -21.17 -22.32 -16.22
CA ARG A 715 -22.23 -23.29 -16.50
C ARG A 715 -22.50 -24.13 -15.27
N PHE A 716 -23.73 -24.61 -15.14
CA PHE A 716 -24.19 -25.35 -13.97
C PHE A 716 -24.96 -26.57 -14.45
N LEU A 717 -24.43 -27.77 -14.26
CA LEU A 717 -25.06 -29.02 -14.65
C LEU A 717 -25.46 -29.86 -13.44
N ARG A 718 -26.57 -30.58 -13.56
CA ARG A 718 -27.01 -31.55 -12.56
C ARG A 718 -27.43 -32.85 -13.22
N LEU A 719 -26.99 -33.97 -12.65
CA LEU A 719 -27.53 -35.30 -12.95
C LEU A 719 -28.84 -35.48 -12.18
N THR A 720 -29.93 -35.71 -12.88
CA THR A 720 -31.24 -36.05 -12.31
C THR A 720 -31.85 -37.15 -13.17
N ASP A 721 -32.26 -38.26 -12.54
CA ASP A 721 -32.87 -39.42 -13.19
C ASP A 721 -32.11 -39.95 -14.42
N GLY A 722 -30.77 -39.93 -14.35
CA GLY A 722 -29.90 -40.42 -15.45
C GLY A 722 -29.71 -39.42 -16.60
N VAL A 723 -30.15 -38.18 -16.45
CA VAL A 723 -30.00 -37.11 -17.45
C VAL A 723 -29.23 -35.94 -16.87
N LEU A 724 -28.26 -35.42 -17.62
CA LEU A 724 -27.55 -34.19 -17.29
C LEU A 724 -28.31 -32.99 -17.84
N THR A 725 -28.74 -32.09 -16.96
CA THR A 725 -29.50 -30.88 -17.32
C THR A 725 -28.84 -29.62 -16.74
N GLU A 726 -28.97 -28.51 -17.45
CA GLU A 726 -28.54 -27.21 -16.94
C GLU A 726 -29.52 -26.68 -15.89
N TYR A 727 -29.01 -26.05 -14.84
CA TYR A 727 -29.83 -25.45 -13.79
C TYR A 727 -29.35 -24.03 -13.46
N ALA A 728 -30.24 -23.16 -13.01
CA ALA A 728 -29.84 -21.87 -12.48
C ALA A 728 -29.36 -22.03 -11.02
N PRO A 729 -28.18 -21.50 -10.64
CA PRO A 729 -27.81 -21.40 -9.23
C PRO A 729 -28.86 -20.53 -8.49
N ARG A 730 -29.17 -20.90 -7.24
CA ARG A 730 -30.09 -20.14 -6.40
C ARG A 730 -29.42 -18.92 -5.78
#